data_AF-A0A8H3S5W9-F1
#
_entry.id   AF-A0A8H3S5W9-F1
#
_cell.length_a   1.000
_cell.length_b   1.000
_cell.length_c   1.000
_cell.angle_alpha   90.00
_cell.angle_beta   90.00
_cell.angle_gamma   90.00
#
_symmetry.space_group_name_H-M   'P 1'
#
loop_
_entity.id
_entity.type
_entity.pdbx_description
1 polymer ?
#
loop_
_entity_poly.entity_id
_entity_poly.type
_entity_poly.pdbx_seq_one_letter_code
_entity_poly.pdbx_strand_id
1 'polypeptide(L)'
;MPPRDLSLPKVDDVDTRSLISMQELDPSPVSEEFGDIENGGFFDKAQDTPAHGGLSLPKLGLRGHNWDSWLSAIQRYSTYPPTLFFTLHFANTSLIPLMTRSVPAAENYLLLTRPLYQSPSLEHAILTVPILAHVTSGIILRNIRSSRRARLYGAETRSQRYSLSFWPRMTLQARLGYMLVPLVGAHVLVNRVVPLMVDGGSSGVGLGYVAHGFVRSPVFWNVYYLIFVAVGVWHIVGGWANWMGWRVTTARKERIHKKGSLEGYLGHADSEQRMKKQRKIWWIVNGIAVIGTSVWLAGALGIIGLGGQGSGWEASSWDGIPKPMWLNSLKRFQSLTIFRSIVGNIRPEFLGFSHPLTVYAVTHSRSGIVPPRYYSVSSLMEDPTAADGASRLVQHDGQEYQAVKEGRAYILNPPTQAAASKGTKKDLKPEDQSQSVFYNPIQQFNRDLSVLAIKAYGEHVLALKKLKAERKRNGSGRGKKRKREDEEDKEQTHGDVEQPSAANGNLGSSVSTSDQQTPSFTILDALSATGLRALRYASEIPFTTCVVANDLSSSAIQRMKTNIEYNGLGKLIRPNLGDARAYMYSLLNQPSTQNSGIHAGKFDVIDLDPYGTAAPFMDAAVQGVKDGGLLCVTCTDAGVWASNGYPEKAYALYGGVTIKGSHSHEGGLRLILHGLATSAAKYGLAIEPLLSLSIDFYARVFVRIHRSPAEVKFASGNTMLVFNCDSGCGAWTTQPLTQTKQRLDKKGNPYYHYGFAQGPIAGTHCEHCGFKTHVGGPMWAGPLHNPHFIQKILDMLPDVDRDIYHTVERIEGMLTTALEEDLNLDTISSSAPTGTLAAVEELTEVSTSSEYSAIVPRSDPAIRDPFPFYFTLSSLAKVLHTSTISADAFRGALRSLGYRSTRSHAKPNTIRTDAPWDVIWEIMREWVRQKAPVKEGAIRPGTPGAAIMAKSRENSGKGKGEDSFERLRKELMSAAESGKDISDLVTKVEATIYRSGHRHPPGIQGAELRQQAEGPRPLQTAPAVKQDLSTLQVIFDEALGREASHSKKRLVRYQINPRANWGPLNRASG
;
A
#
# COMPACT_ATOMS: atom_id res chain seq x y z
N MET A 1 -3.07 -57.45 -45.57
CA MET A 1 -2.44 -56.12 -45.73
C MET A 1 -1.69 -55.78 -44.45
N PRO A 2 -0.44 -55.30 -44.54
CA PRO A 2 0.45 -55.12 -43.39
C PRO A 2 0.07 -53.89 -42.54
N PRO A 3 0.52 -53.82 -41.28
CA PRO A 3 0.31 -52.67 -40.41
C PRO A 3 1.23 -51.53 -40.84
N ARG A 4 0.73 -50.30 -40.89
CA ARG A 4 1.56 -49.11 -41.08
C ARG A 4 2.04 -48.60 -39.73
N ASP A 5 3.35 -48.68 -39.55
CA ASP A 5 4.16 -47.87 -38.66
C ASP A 5 3.75 -46.39 -38.66
N LEU A 6 3.70 -45.80 -37.48
CA LEU A 6 4.15 -44.42 -37.27
C LEU A 6 4.73 -44.32 -35.85
N SER A 7 6.04 -44.14 -35.85
CA SER A 7 6.95 -44.06 -34.72
C SER A 7 6.60 -42.95 -33.73
N LEU A 8 6.73 -43.28 -32.44
CA LEU A 8 6.73 -42.35 -31.31
C LEU A 8 7.90 -41.36 -31.44
N PRO A 9 7.67 -40.03 -31.28
CA PRO A 9 8.74 -39.10 -30.97
C PRO A 9 9.07 -39.17 -29.47
N LYS A 10 10.37 -39.09 -29.18
CA LYS A 10 10.96 -39.05 -27.84
C LYS A 10 10.41 -37.88 -27.01
N VAL A 11 10.24 -38.15 -25.72
CA VAL A 11 9.99 -37.17 -24.67
C VAL A 11 11.29 -36.43 -24.40
N ASP A 12 11.44 -35.23 -24.97
CA ASP A 12 12.41 -34.24 -24.53
C ASP A 12 11.71 -33.26 -23.55
N ASP A 13 12.41 -32.95 -22.46
CA ASP A 13 12.01 -32.12 -21.33
C ASP A 13 11.22 -30.85 -21.73
N VAL A 14 9.98 -30.74 -21.24
CA VAL A 14 9.19 -29.51 -21.33
C VAL A 14 9.61 -28.57 -20.20
N ASP A 15 10.56 -27.72 -20.56
CA ASP A 15 11.00 -26.50 -19.89
C ASP A 15 9.81 -25.70 -19.31
N THR A 16 9.73 -25.60 -17.99
CA THR A 16 8.77 -24.76 -17.24
C THR A 16 9.13 -23.28 -17.35
N ARG A 17 8.99 -22.70 -18.54
CA ARG A 17 8.92 -21.25 -18.75
C ARG A 17 7.53 -20.90 -19.28
N SER A 18 6.62 -20.58 -18.36
CA SER A 18 5.32 -20.01 -18.70
C SER A 18 5.51 -18.63 -19.35
N LEU A 19 5.53 -18.62 -20.68
CA LEU A 19 5.43 -17.46 -21.56
C LEU A 19 3.99 -16.93 -21.59
N ILE A 20 3.50 -16.42 -20.47
CA ILE A 20 2.46 -15.40 -20.47
C ILE A 20 3.14 -14.14 -19.96
N SER A 21 3.92 -13.53 -20.86
CA SER A 21 4.33 -12.15 -20.68
C SER A 21 3.04 -11.34 -20.65
N MET A 22 2.72 -10.75 -19.50
CA MET A 22 1.90 -9.55 -19.48
C MET A 22 2.41 -8.65 -20.60
N GLN A 23 1.52 -8.27 -21.53
CA GLN A 23 1.83 -7.26 -22.52
C GLN A 23 2.33 -6.04 -21.76
N GLU A 24 3.63 -5.82 -21.87
CA GLU A 24 4.25 -4.55 -21.53
C GLU A 24 3.63 -3.57 -22.53
N LEU A 25 2.56 -2.91 -22.11
CA LEU A 25 2.00 -1.76 -22.81
C LEU A 25 3.14 -0.74 -22.90
N ASP A 26 3.81 -0.70 -24.05
CA ASP A 26 4.61 0.47 -24.41
C ASP A 26 3.66 1.68 -24.28
N PRO A 27 4.02 2.72 -23.52
CA PRO A 27 3.13 3.85 -23.30
C PRO A 27 2.72 4.44 -24.66
N SER A 28 1.42 4.37 -24.95
CA SER A 28 0.81 5.04 -26.10
C SER A 28 1.16 6.54 -26.05
N PRO A 29 1.50 7.16 -27.20
CA PRO A 29 2.07 8.49 -27.24
C PRO A 29 0.95 9.51 -27.06
N VAL A 30 0.75 9.94 -25.82
CA VAL A 30 0.19 11.27 -25.58
C VAL A 30 1.32 12.25 -25.88
N SER A 31 1.04 13.24 -26.74
CA SER A 31 1.94 14.35 -27.05
C SER A 31 2.58 14.86 -25.75
N GLU A 32 3.90 15.15 -25.76
CA GLU A 32 4.57 15.92 -24.71
C GLU A 32 4.11 17.39 -24.78
N GLU A 33 2.81 17.58 -24.60
CA GLU A 33 2.13 18.83 -24.34
C GLU A 33 1.05 18.58 -23.25
N PHE A 34 1.35 17.64 -22.36
CA PHE A 34 0.67 17.45 -21.08
C PHE A 34 1.71 17.72 -19.99
N GLY A 35 1.37 18.60 -19.05
CA GLY A 35 2.19 18.89 -17.87
C GLY A 35 2.58 17.60 -17.15
N ASP A 36 3.83 17.54 -16.70
CA ASP A 36 4.48 16.38 -16.09
C ASP A 36 3.63 15.70 -15.00
N ILE A 37 2.96 14.60 -15.35
CA ILE A 37 2.24 13.69 -14.42
C ILE A 37 3.18 13.05 -13.38
N GLU A 38 4.50 13.16 -13.54
CA GLU A 38 5.50 12.64 -12.58
C GLU A 38 5.69 13.49 -11.30
N ASN A 39 5.05 14.67 -11.19
CA ASN A 39 5.22 15.57 -10.05
C ASN A 39 4.05 15.58 -9.03
N GLY A 40 3.02 14.74 -9.19
CA GLY A 40 2.00 14.56 -8.14
C GLY A 40 1.08 15.77 -7.87
N GLY A 41 1.04 16.77 -8.75
CA GLY A 41 -0.01 17.81 -8.75
C GLY A 41 -1.07 17.46 -9.79
N PHE A 42 -2.32 17.24 -9.38
CA PHE A 42 -3.36 16.67 -10.25
C PHE A 42 -4.19 17.72 -11.02
N PHE A 43 -3.85 19.01 -10.99
CA PHE A 43 -4.58 20.03 -11.78
C PHE A 43 -3.66 21.17 -12.25
N ASP A 44 -3.60 21.41 -13.55
CA ASP A 44 -3.09 22.67 -14.11
C ASP A 44 -4.09 23.81 -13.82
N LYS A 45 -3.57 24.95 -13.35
CA LYS A 45 -4.35 26.18 -13.20
C LYS A 45 -4.75 26.68 -14.59
N ALA A 46 -6.05 26.77 -14.85
CA ALA A 46 -6.57 27.47 -16.02
C ALA A 46 -6.09 28.94 -16.00
N GLN A 47 -5.38 29.35 -17.05
CA GLN A 47 -5.22 30.75 -17.39
C GLN A 47 -5.95 31.00 -18.71
N ASP A 48 -7.04 31.76 -18.63
CA ASP A 48 -7.72 32.34 -19.77
C ASP A 48 -6.85 33.41 -20.44
N THR A 49 -6.71 33.33 -21.78
CA THR A 49 -7.01 34.41 -22.74
C THR A 49 -6.65 33.99 -24.18
N PRO A 50 -7.39 34.44 -25.22
CA PRO A 50 -7.21 33.97 -26.59
C PRO A 50 -6.33 34.89 -27.47
N ALA A 51 -5.88 34.30 -28.59
CA ALA A 51 -5.46 34.91 -29.88
C ALA A 51 -4.01 35.42 -30.05
N HIS A 52 -3.24 34.78 -30.95
CA HIS A 52 -2.98 35.21 -32.34
C HIS A 52 -1.78 34.46 -32.94
N GLY A 53 -1.86 34.16 -34.24
CA GLY A 53 -0.84 33.42 -34.99
C GLY A 53 0.45 34.20 -35.20
N GLY A 54 1.58 33.53 -34.97
CA GLY A 54 2.93 33.98 -35.28
C GLY A 54 3.93 32.83 -35.10
N LEU A 55 4.95 32.75 -35.97
CA LEU A 55 6.02 31.75 -35.90
C LEU A 55 6.69 31.77 -34.50
N SER A 56 6.52 30.70 -33.73
CA SER A 56 7.12 30.56 -32.41
C SER A 56 8.55 30.01 -32.51
N LEU A 57 9.55 30.87 -32.32
CA LEU A 57 10.89 30.42 -31.90
C LEU A 57 10.80 29.82 -30.49
N PRO A 58 11.51 28.72 -30.18
CA PRO A 58 11.40 28.06 -28.89
C PRO A 58 11.95 28.96 -27.78
N LYS A 59 11.06 29.48 -26.93
CA LYS A 59 11.42 30.16 -25.67
C LYS A 59 12.25 29.23 -24.79
N LEU A 60 13.40 29.73 -24.29
CA LEU A 60 14.22 29.07 -23.28
C LEU A 60 13.34 28.70 -22.08
N GLY A 61 13.03 27.41 -21.92
CA GLY A 61 12.17 26.87 -20.87
C GLY A 61 12.81 26.97 -19.49
N LEU A 62 12.80 28.17 -18.90
CA LEU A 62 13.30 28.45 -17.56
C LEU A 62 12.18 28.97 -16.64
N ARG A 63 11.10 28.20 -16.46
CA ARG A 63 10.09 28.50 -15.43
C ARG A 63 9.71 27.26 -14.61
N GLY A 64 10.04 27.34 -13.31
CA GLY A 64 9.53 26.52 -12.21
C GLY A 64 10.14 25.13 -12.09
N HIS A 65 11.32 24.97 -11.47
CA HIS A 65 12.01 23.68 -11.58
C HIS A 65 12.52 23.04 -10.29
N ASN A 66 11.91 21.88 -10.01
CA ASN A 66 12.51 20.72 -9.37
C ASN A 66 13.86 20.38 -10.03
N TRP A 67 14.80 19.83 -9.25
CA TRP A 67 16.14 19.45 -9.71
C TRP A 67 16.17 18.60 -11.00
N ASP A 68 15.13 17.83 -11.27
CA ASP A 68 15.04 16.99 -12.49
C ASP A 68 14.96 17.78 -13.78
N SER A 69 14.27 18.92 -13.76
CA SER A 69 14.17 19.73 -14.97
C SER A 69 15.44 20.53 -15.20
N TRP A 70 16.07 21.05 -14.13
CA TRP A 70 17.41 21.64 -14.24
C TRP A 70 18.42 20.65 -14.82
N LEU A 71 18.46 19.42 -14.31
CA LEU A 71 19.33 18.37 -14.84
C LEU A 71 18.99 18.00 -16.28
N SER A 72 17.69 17.95 -16.64
CA SER A 72 17.26 17.62 -18.01
C SER A 72 17.60 18.76 -18.99
N ALA A 73 17.46 20.01 -18.57
CA ALA A 73 17.87 21.18 -19.33
C ALA A 73 19.39 21.20 -19.53
N ILE A 74 20.18 20.98 -18.46
CA ILE A 74 21.64 20.88 -18.54
C ILE A 74 22.04 19.78 -19.53
N GLN A 75 21.44 18.58 -19.42
CA GLN A 75 21.73 17.47 -20.35
C GLN A 75 21.40 17.82 -21.80
N ARG A 76 20.32 18.56 -22.03
CA ARG A 76 19.81 18.92 -23.37
C ARG A 76 20.63 20.03 -24.03
N TYR A 77 20.93 21.11 -23.30
CA TYR A 77 21.60 22.29 -23.84
C TYR A 77 23.12 22.16 -23.88
N SER A 78 23.71 21.25 -23.10
CA SER A 78 25.15 20.99 -23.16
C SER A 78 25.61 20.28 -24.44
N THR A 79 24.70 19.90 -25.34
CA THR A 79 25.03 19.25 -26.62
C THR A 79 25.40 20.22 -27.74
N TYR A 80 24.98 21.50 -27.67
CA TYR A 80 25.23 22.48 -28.74
C TYR A 80 26.72 22.77 -28.95
N PRO A 81 27.49 23.14 -27.91
CA PRO A 81 28.90 23.50 -28.11
C PRO A 81 29.75 22.31 -28.63
N PRO A 82 29.61 21.07 -28.11
CA PRO A 82 30.28 19.90 -28.68
C PRO A 82 29.85 19.58 -30.12
N THR A 83 28.58 19.79 -30.49
CA THR A 83 28.11 19.55 -31.87
C THR A 83 28.80 20.47 -32.86
N LEU A 84 28.97 21.75 -32.50
CA LEU A 84 29.71 22.71 -33.33
C LEU A 84 31.17 22.27 -33.51
N PHE A 85 31.81 21.86 -32.42
CA PHE A 85 33.17 21.31 -32.46
C PHE A 85 33.27 20.08 -33.36
N PHE A 86 32.39 19.08 -33.19
CA PHE A 86 32.42 17.85 -34.00
C PHE A 86 32.17 18.11 -35.49
N THR A 87 31.39 19.12 -35.84
CA THR A 87 31.15 19.52 -37.23
C THR A 87 32.42 20.05 -37.87
N LEU A 88 33.12 20.96 -37.19
CA LEU A 88 34.43 21.43 -37.65
C LEU A 88 35.43 20.26 -37.69
N HIS A 89 35.32 19.30 -36.75
CA HIS A 89 36.31 18.25 -36.59
C HIS A 89 36.19 17.23 -37.71
N PHE A 90 34.95 16.90 -38.08
CA PHE A 90 34.61 16.15 -39.27
C PHE A 90 35.12 16.83 -40.56
N ALA A 91 34.99 18.15 -40.68
CA ALA A 91 35.51 18.88 -41.84
C ALA A 91 37.04 18.73 -41.98
N ASN A 92 37.78 18.95 -40.89
CA ASN A 92 39.25 18.94 -40.92
C ASN A 92 39.88 17.55 -40.94
N THR A 93 39.29 16.57 -40.26
CA THR A 93 39.85 15.22 -40.15
C THR A 93 39.29 14.25 -41.18
N SER A 94 38.33 14.68 -42.00
CA SER A 94 37.77 13.84 -43.05
C SER A 94 37.55 14.57 -44.36
N LEU A 95 36.69 15.59 -44.40
CA LEU A 95 36.25 16.17 -45.68
C LEU A 95 37.39 16.84 -46.46
N ILE A 96 38.22 17.62 -45.77
CA ILE A 96 39.35 18.33 -46.37
C ILE A 96 40.47 17.34 -46.80
N PRO A 97 40.91 16.37 -45.97
CA PRO A 97 41.81 15.30 -46.43
C PRO A 97 41.27 14.55 -47.64
N LEU A 98 39.97 14.24 -47.67
CA LEU A 98 39.34 13.55 -48.79
C LEU A 98 39.33 14.39 -50.09
N MET A 99 39.14 15.71 -49.96
CA MET A 99 39.12 16.64 -51.09
C MET A 99 40.52 16.94 -51.63
N THR A 100 41.49 17.14 -50.73
CA THR A 100 42.89 17.47 -51.08
C THR A 100 43.71 16.24 -51.46
N ARG A 101 43.26 15.03 -51.08
CA ARG A 101 43.95 13.74 -51.27
C ARG A 101 45.41 13.73 -50.79
N SER A 102 45.75 14.63 -49.88
CA SER A 102 47.12 14.85 -49.42
C SER A 102 47.11 15.37 -47.98
N VAL A 103 47.83 14.66 -47.09
CA VAL A 103 47.96 15.03 -45.68
C VAL A 103 48.65 16.39 -45.51
N PRO A 104 49.80 16.67 -46.18
CA PRO A 104 50.44 17.99 -46.12
C PRO A 104 49.55 19.14 -46.63
N ALA A 105 48.73 18.89 -47.66
CA ALA A 105 47.83 19.92 -48.19
C ALA A 105 46.65 20.19 -47.24
N ALA A 106 46.13 19.17 -46.56
CA ALA A 106 45.05 19.30 -45.58
C ALA A 106 45.49 20.00 -44.29
N GLU A 107 46.77 19.86 -43.89
CA GLU A 107 47.34 20.46 -42.68
C GLU A 107 47.20 21.99 -42.66
N ASN A 108 47.38 22.64 -43.82
CA ASN A 108 47.23 24.10 -43.95
C ASN A 108 45.82 24.59 -43.58
N TYR A 109 44.79 23.76 -43.82
CA TYR A 109 43.41 24.09 -43.45
C TYR A 109 43.11 23.80 -41.98
N LEU A 110 43.81 22.84 -41.37
CA LEU A 110 43.73 22.59 -39.93
C LEU A 110 44.11 23.85 -39.13
N LEU A 111 45.10 24.60 -39.62
CA LEU A 111 45.57 25.86 -39.02
C LEU A 111 44.48 26.94 -38.92
N LEU A 112 43.56 27.02 -39.89
CA LEU A 112 42.47 28.02 -39.88
C LEU A 112 41.52 27.85 -38.69
N THR A 113 41.36 26.62 -38.23
CA THR A 113 40.43 26.30 -37.14
C THR A 113 41.11 26.18 -35.78
N ARG A 114 42.45 26.13 -35.76
CA ARG A 114 43.28 25.94 -34.57
C ARG A 114 42.92 26.81 -33.36
N PRO A 115 42.54 28.10 -33.51
CA PRO A 115 42.10 28.92 -32.38
C PRO A 115 40.87 28.39 -31.63
N LEU A 116 39.97 27.70 -32.34
CA LEU A 116 38.79 27.05 -31.75
C LEU A 116 39.12 25.68 -31.12
N TYR A 117 40.17 25.00 -31.61
CA TYR A 117 40.57 23.66 -31.16
C TYR A 117 41.54 23.64 -30.00
N GLN A 118 42.43 24.63 -29.87
CA GLN A 118 43.63 24.48 -29.05
C GLN A 118 43.92 25.71 -28.17
N SER A 119 42.98 26.64 -28.03
CA SER A 119 43.14 27.73 -27.08
C SER A 119 42.84 27.22 -25.66
N PRO A 120 43.75 27.42 -24.68
CA PRO A 120 43.65 26.82 -23.34
C PRO A 120 42.32 27.09 -22.61
N SER A 121 41.67 28.22 -22.87
CA SER A 121 40.41 28.60 -22.20
C SER A 121 39.17 28.21 -22.99
N LEU A 122 39.20 28.30 -24.33
CA LEU A 122 38.03 28.09 -25.17
C LEU A 122 37.74 26.59 -25.38
N GLU A 123 38.77 25.74 -25.45
CA GLU A 123 38.62 24.28 -25.59
C GLU A 123 37.84 23.70 -24.39
N HIS A 124 38.14 24.16 -23.18
CA HIS A 124 37.43 23.72 -21.99
C HIS A 124 35.98 24.22 -21.94
N ALA A 125 35.72 25.46 -22.38
CA ALA A 125 34.39 26.05 -22.41
C ALA A 125 33.47 25.42 -23.48
N ILE A 126 34.00 25.10 -24.66
CA ILE A 126 33.24 24.54 -25.80
C ILE A 126 33.11 23.02 -25.69
N LEU A 127 34.13 22.32 -25.20
CA LEU A 127 34.17 20.86 -25.29
C LEU A 127 34.16 20.17 -23.92
N THR A 128 35.09 20.51 -23.03
CA THR A 128 35.29 19.75 -21.78
C THR A 128 34.12 19.90 -20.81
N VAL A 129 33.75 21.14 -20.49
CA VAL A 129 32.67 21.44 -19.53
C VAL A 129 31.31 20.94 -20.05
N PRO A 130 30.92 21.19 -21.31
CA PRO A 130 29.61 20.73 -21.81
C PRO A 130 29.50 19.19 -21.92
N ILE A 131 30.57 18.48 -22.31
CA ILE A 131 30.57 17.01 -22.35
C ILE A 131 30.43 16.44 -20.93
N LEU A 132 31.20 16.97 -19.95
CA LEU A 132 31.11 16.52 -18.56
C LEU A 132 29.71 16.78 -17.99
N ALA A 133 29.14 17.96 -18.26
CA ALA A 133 27.78 18.31 -17.88
C ALA A 133 26.74 17.36 -18.51
N HIS A 134 26.91 16.99 -19.78
CA HIS A 134 26.02 16.04 -20.47
C HIS A 134 26.03 14.65 -19.83
N VAL A 135 27.22 14.11 -19.55
CA VAL A 135 27.39 12.76 -19.01
C VAL A 135 26.92 12.69 -17.56
N THR A 136 27.31 13.65 -16.72
CA THR A 136 26.97 13.68 -15.30
C THR A 136 25.47 13.87 -15.07
N SER A 137 24.84 14.83 -15.77
CA SER A 137 23.39 15.04 -15.68
C SER A 137 22.60 13.79 -16.12
N GLY A 138 23.02 13.12 -17.20
CA GLY A 138 22.39 11.88 -17.68
C GLY A 138 22.47 10.72 -16.69
N ILE A 139 23.61 10.54 -16.01
CA ILE A 139 23.78 9.51 -14.98
C ILE A 139 22.92 9.81 -13.74
N ILE A 140 22.91 11.07 -13.29
CA ILE A 140 22.13 11.50 -12.12
C ILE A 140 20.63 11.31 -12.39
N LEU A 141 20.13 11.78 -13.54
CA LEU A 141 18.73 11.60 -13.93
C LEU A 141 18.31 10.14 -14.00
N ARG A 142 19.18 9.28 -14.53
CA ARG A 142 18.92 7.84 -14.61
C ARG A 142 18.77 7.23 -13.20
N ASN A 143 19.64 7.61 -12.27
CA ASN A 143 19.59 7.13 -10.89
C ASN A 143 18.34 7.65 -10.15
N ILE A 144 18.01 8.94 -10.28
CA ILE A 144 16.80 9.52 -9.65
C ILE A 144 15.53 8.83 -10.17
N ARG A 145 15.38 8.75 -11.50
CA ARG A 145 14.22 8.10 -12.14
C ARG A 145 14.12 6.62 -11.80
N SER A 146 15.25 5.94 -11.59
CA SER A 146 15.24 4.54 -11.15
C SER A 146 14.81 4.37 -9.70
N SER A 147 15.26 5.27 -8.81
CA SER A 147 14.89 5.23 -7.40
C SER A 147 13.41 5.55 -7.19
N ARG A 148 12.83 6.46 -7.99
CA ARG A 148 11.39 6.76 -7.94
C ARG A 148 10.55 5.59 -8.44
N ARG A 149 10.93 4.98 -9.57
CA ARG A 149 10.28 3.77 -10.08
C ARG A 149 10.31 2.63 -9.05
N ALA A 150 11.44 2.41 -8.39
CA ALA A 150 11.51 1.42 -7.33
C ALA A 150 10.55 1.69 -6.15
N ARG A 151 10.36 2.95 -5.76
CA ARG A 151 9.39 3.33 -4.72
C ARG A 151 7.96 3.04 -5.13
N LEU A 152 7.60 3.25 -6.41
CA LEU A 152 6.28 2.90 -6.95
C LEU A 152 5.99 1.39 -6.82
N TYR A 153 7.01 0.54 -6.96
CA TYR A 153 6.88 -0.91 -6.79
C TYR A 153 7.05 -1.40 -5.34
N GLY A 154 7.12 -0.48 -4.37
CA GLY A 154 7.20 -0.78 -2.94
C GLY A 154 8.59 -1.21 -2.44
N ALA A 155 9.65 -0.98 -3.21
CA ALA A 155 11.02 -1.22 -2.77
C ALA A 155 11.60 0.04 -2.11
N GLU A 156 11.32 0.20 -0.82
CA GLU A 156 11.79 1.34 -0.03
C GLU A 156 13.25 1.15 0.42
N THR A 157 13.61 -0.08 0.78
CA THR A 157 14.96 -0.41 1.22
C THR A 157 15.91 -0.65 0.04
N ARG A 158 17.22 -0.47 0.29
CA ARG A 158 18.26 -0.72 -0.71
C ARG A 158 18.33 -2.20 -1.11
N SER A 159 18.09 -3.13 -0.18
CA SER A 159 18.05 -4.58 -0.43
C SER A 159 16.86 -4.99 -1.30
N GLN A 160 15.66 -4.46 -1.02
CA GLN A 160 14.47 -4.69 -1.86
C GLN A 160 14.69 -4.18 -3.28
N ARG A 161 15.37 -3.04 -3.47
CA ARG A 161 15.72 -2.52 -4.80
C ARG A 161 16.59 -3.46 -5.63
N TYR A 162 17.53 -4.17 -5.00
CA TYR A 162 18.37 -5.17 -5.68
C TYR A 162 17.63 -6.47 -5.98
N SER A 163 16.52 -6.77 -5.29
CA SER A 163 15.69 -7.96 -5.55
C SER A 163 14.78 -7.82 -6.78
N LEU A 164 14.56 -6.59 -7.27
CA LEU A 164 13.80 -6.32 -8.49
C LEU A 164 14.68 -6.61 -9.72
N SER A 165 14.67 -7.86 -10.19
CA SER A 165 15.46 -8.34 -11.34
C SER A 165 15.00 -7.79 -12.71
N PHE A 166 13.83 -7.16 -12.77
CA PHE A 166 13.30 -6.55 -13.99
C PHE A 166 13.67 -5.06 -13.97
N TRP A 167 14.80 -4.73 -14.60
CA TRP A 167 15.20 -3.35 -14.81
C TRP A 167 14.93 -2.97 -16.26
N PRO A 168 14.41 -1.77 -16.55
CA PRO A 168 14.11 -1.36 -17.91
C PRO A 168 15.39 -1.41 -18.75
N ARG A 169 15.32 -2.13 -19.87
CA ARG A 169 16.45 -2.30 -20.78
C ARG A 169 16.99 -0.92 -21.16
N MET A 170 18.30 -0.72 -21.02
CA MET A 170 18.94 0.53 -21.44
C MET A 170 18.63 0.79 -22.92
N THR A 171 18.20 2.02 -23.25
CA THR A 171 17.98 2.43 -24.64
C THR A 171 19.28 2.30 -25.43
N LEU A 172 19.18 2.03 -26.73
CA LEU A 172 20.35 1.95 -27.62
C LEU A 172 21.19 3.22 -27.52
N GLN A 173 20.54 4.38 -27.50
CA GLN A 173 21.18 5.69 -27.34
C GLN A 173 22.02 5.81 -26.06
N ALA A 174 21.50 5.33 -24.92
CA ALA A 174 22.25 5.32 -23.66
C ALA A 174 23.44 4.36 -23.72
N ARG A 175 23.26 3.17 -24.31
CA ARG A 175 24.36 2.20 -24.49
C ARG A 175 25.49 2.78 -25.34
N LEU A 176 25.16 3.43 -26.46
CA LEU A 176 26.12 4.11 -27.32
C LEU A 176 26.87 5.21 -26.55
N GLY A 177 26.17 6.00 -25.73
CA GLY A 177 26.80 7.02 -24.88
C GLY A 177 27.80 6.43 -23.88
N TYR A 178 27.45 5.35 -23.18
CA TYR A 178 28.38 4.68 -22.26
C TYR A 178 29.58 4.04 -22.96
N MET A 179 29.40 3.54 -24.18
CA MET A 179 30.51 3.03 -25.00
C MET A 179 31.40 4.16 -25.53
N LEU A 180 30.84 5.33 -25.79
CA LEU A 180 31.58 6.49 -26.31
C LEU A 180 32.52 7.12 -25.28
N VAL A 181 32.15 7.15 -23.99
CA VAL A 181 32.97 7.74 -22.91
C VAL A 181 34.42 7.22 -22.88
N PRO A 182 34.68 5.91 -22.78
CA PRO A 182 36.06 5.40 -22.77
C PRO A 182 36.78 5.60 -24.10
N LEU A 183 36.07 5.61 -25.22
CA LEU A 183 36.65 5.86 -26.55
C LEU A 183 37.08 7.34 -26.70
N VAL A 184 36.26 8.30 -26.27
CA VAL A 184 36.69 9.72 -26.23
C VAL A 184 37.87 9.90 -25.29
N GLY A 185 37.85 9.24 -24.11
CA GLY A 185 38.96 9.29 -23.16
C GLY A 185 40.28 8.80 -23.73
N ALA A 186 40.28 7.67 -24.44
CA ALA A 186 41.48 7.16 -25.11
C ALA A 186 41.95 8.07 -26.25
N HIS A 187 41.02 8.66 -27.01
CA HIS A 187 41.35 9.63 -28.07
C HIS A 187 42.01 10.90 -27.51
N VAL A 188 41.50 11.44 -26.39
CA VAL A 188 42.08 12.59 -25.68
C VAL A 188 43.44 12.23 -25.07
N LEU A 189 43.59 11.04 -24.49
CA LEU A 189 44.86 10.58 -23.93
C LEU A 189 45.98 10.62 -24.98
N VAL A 190 45.72 10.09 -26.17
CA VAL A 190 46.72 9.97 -27.26
C VAL A 190 47.03 11.31 -27.92
N ASN A 191 46.01 12.13 -28.16
CA ASN A 191 46.15 13.35 -28.96
C ASN A 191 46.36 14.61 -28.13
N ARG A 192 46.15 14.55 -26.80
CA ARG A 192 46.31 15.71 -25.90
C ARG A 192 47.25 15.45 -24.74
N VAL A 193 46.99 14.42 -23.97
CA VAL A 193 47.73 14.18 -22.71
C VAL A 193 49.17 13.75 -23.01
N VAL A 194 49.36 12.80 -23.93
CA VAL A 194 50.70 12.29 -24.26
C VAL A 194 51.62 13.39 -24.82
N PRO A 195 51.25 14.17 -25.87
CA PRO A 195 52.08 15.27 -26.36
C PRO A 195 52.37 16.32 -25.29
N LEU A 196 51.42 16.59 -24.40
CA LEU A 196 51.62 17.50 -23.28
C LEU A 196 52.63 16.95 -22.26
N MET A 197 52.66 15.64 -22.01
CA MET A 197 53.61 15.00 -21.10
C MET A 197 55.03 14.87 -21.69
N VAL A 198 55.14 14.67 -23.01
CA VAL A 198 56.44 14.45 -23.68
C VAL A 198 57.08 15.78 -24.10
N ASP A 199 56.28 16.70 -24.66
CA ASP A 199 56.79 17.90 -25.36
C ASP A 199 56.36 19.22 -24.68
N GLY A 200 55.65 19.16 -23.54
CA GLY A 200 55.21 20.34 -22.80
C GLY A 200 54.02 21.10 -23.42
N GLY A 201 53.45 20.62 -24.53
CA GLY A 201 52.28 21.20 -25.18
C GLY A 201 51.65 20.29 -26.23
N SER A 202 50.33 20.43 -26.45
CA SER A 202 49.59 19.64 -27.45
C SER A 202 49.11 20.48 -28.65
N SER A 203 49.58 21.72 -28.76
CA SER A 203 49.22 22.62 -29.86
C SER A 203 49.80 22.13 -31.19
N GLY A 204 50.98 21.50 -31.20
CA GLY A 204 51.63 21.00 -32.42
C GLY A 204 50.89 19.88 -33.15
N VAL A 205 49.97 19.17 -32.49
CA VAL A 205 49.35 17.93 -32.99
C VAL A 205 48.55 18.18 -34.28
N GLY A 206 49.08 17.65 -35.38
CA GLY A 206 48.52 17.73 -36.73
C GLY A 206 48.09 16.37 -37.31
N LEU A 207 47.70 16.35 -38.58
CA LEU A 207 47.32 15.14 -39.31
C LEU A 207 48.53 14.22 -39.54
N GLY A 208 49.74 14.77 -39.65
CA GLY A 208 51.01 14.01 -39.76
C GLY A 208 51.31 13.17 -38.51
N TYR A 209 51.14 13.76 -37.32
CA TYR A 209 51.19 13.03 -36.05
C TYR A 209 50.20 11.85 -36.03
N VAL A 210 48.94 12.07 -36.43
CA VAL A 210 47.94 10.99 -36.43
C VAL A 210 48.27 9.90 -37.46
N ALA A 211 48.76 10.28 -38.65
CA ALA A 211 49.19 9.35 -39.70
C ALA A 211 50.35 8.45 -39.23
N HIS A 212 51.34 9.01 -38.52
CA HIS A 212 52.44 8.24 -37.93
C HIS A 212 51.93 7.17 -36.94
N GLY A 213 50.90 7.50 -36.15
CA GLY A 213 50.23 6.55 -35.25
C GLY A 213 49.68 5.32 -35.98
N PHE A 214 49.02 5.52 -37.13
CA PHE A 214 48.51 4.43 -37.97
C PHE A 214 49.63 3.55 -38.52
N VAL A 215 50.76 4.13 -38.95
CA VAL A 215 51.91 3.35 -39.44
C VAL A 215 52.55 2.51 -38.33
N ARG A 216 52.61 3.03 -37.09
CA ARG A 216 53.18 2.32 -35.94
C ARG A 216 52.37 1.09 -35.53
N SER A 217 51.03 1.18 -35.56
CA SER A 217 50.14 0.06 -35.20
C SER A 217 48.89 0.04 -36.08
N PRO A 218 49.01 -0.47 -37.33
CA PRO A 218 47.94 -0.35 -38.31
C PRO A 218 46.69 -1.12 -37.89
N VAL A 219 46.82 -2.34 -37.37
CA VAL A 219 45.65 -3.15 -36.98
C VAL A 219 44.88 -2.50 -35.83
N PHE A 220 45.56 -2.06 -34.79
CA PHE A 220 44.93 -1.51 -33.59
C PHE A 220 44.21 -0.18 -33.88
N TRP A 221 44.90 0.78 -34.50
CA TRP A 221 44.33 2.10 -34.72
C TRP A 221 43.23 2.10 -35.79
N ASN A 222 43.33 1.27 -36.83
CA ASN A 222 42.23 1.11 -37.80
C ASN A 222 40.96 0.56 -37.13
N VAL A 223 41.07 -0.49 -36.31
CA VAL A 223 39.92 -1.07 -35.60
C VAL A 223 39.36 -0.09 -34.55
N TYR A 224 40.24 0.60 -33.82
CA TYR A 224 39.84 1.58 -32.83
C TYR A 224 39.06 2.74 -33.45
N TYR A 225 39.60 3.39 -34.50
CA TYR A 225 38.94 4.52 -35.15
C TYR A 225 37.68 4.10 -35.92
N LEU A 226 37.61 2.87 -36.45
CA LEU A 226 36.37 2.29 -36.99
C LEU A 226 35.26 2.29 -35.92
N ILE A 227 35.54 1.71 -34.75
CA ILE A 227 34.56 1.60 -33.65
C ILE A 227 34.23 3.00 -33.09
N PHE A 228 35.24 3.84 -32.90
CA PHE A 228 35.07 5.17 -32.32
C PHE A 228 34.19 6.08 -33.19
N VAL A 229 34.46 6.14 -34.49
CA VAL A 229 33.67 6.94 -35.43
C VAL A 229 32.26 6.37 -35.55
N ALA A 230 32.10 5.04 -35.69
CA ALA A 230 30.78 4.43 -35.80
C ALA A 230 29.91 4.68 -34.56
N VAL A 231 30.43 4.47 -33.35
CA VAL A 231 29.70 4.71 -32.10
C VAL A 231 29.42 6.21 -31.90
N GLY A 232 30.39 7.07 -32.20
CA GLY A 232 30.28 8.52 -32.07
C GLY A 232 29.21 9.12 -32.98
N VAL A 233 29.25 8.80 -34.28
CA VAL A 233 28.27 9.29 -35.26
C VAL A 233 26.86 8.79 -34.91
N TRP A 234 26.70 7.52 -34.56
CA TRP A 234 25.38 6.98 -34.18
C TRP A 234 24.82 7.61 -32.91
N HIS A 235 25.67 7.92 -31.93
CA HIS A 235 25.26 8.62 -30.71
C HIS A 235 24.85 10.07 -31.01
N ILE A 236 25.62 10.81 -31.81
CA ILE A 236 25.32 12.22 -32.13
C ILE A 236 24.04 12.31 -32.98
N VAL A 237 23.96 11.54 -34.07
CA VAL A 237 22.81 11.54 -34.99
C VAL A 237 21.54 11.04 -34.30
N GLY A 238 21.64 9.97 -33.49
CA GLY A 238 20.52 9.48 -32.69
C GLY A 238 20.08 10.46 -31.60
N GLY A 239 21.03 11.20 -31.01
CA GLY A 239 20.76 12.23 -30.01
C GLY A 239 20.02 13.43 -30.57
N TRP A 240 20.46 13.91 -31.74
CA TRP A 240 19.81 15.00 -32.48
C TRP A 240 18.44 14.61 -33.02
N ALA A 241 18.27 13.38 -33.52
CA ALA A 241 16.97 12.85 -33.90
C ALA A 241 16.01 12.87 -32.70
N ASN A 242 16.46 12.39 -31.53
CA ASN A 242 15.65 12.44 -30.31
C ASN A 242 15.34 13.88 -29.87
N TRP A 243 16.27 14.83 -30.06
CA TRP A 243 16.07 16.25 -29.76
C TRP A 243 15.03 16.91 -30.68
N MET A 244 14.95 16.51 -31.96
CA MET A 244 13.93 16.96 -32.93
C MET A 244 12.57 16.23 -32.77
N GLY A 245 12.40 15.41 -31.72
CA GLY A 245 11.19 14.61 -31.50
C GLY A 245 11.09 13.35 -32.38
N TRP A 246 12.14 12.99 -33.12
CA TRP A 246 12.20 11.79 -33.93
C TRP A 246 12.66 10.61 -33.08
N ARG A 247 11.70 9.90 -32.48
CA ARG A 247 11.99 8.70 -31.67
C ARG A 247 12.33 7.51 -32.57
N VAL A 248 13.62 7.18 -32.65
CA VAL A 248 14.12 5.97 -33.31
C VAL A 248 13.99 4.80 -32.34
N THR A 249 12.77 4.31 -32.12
CA THR A 249 12.60 3.05 -31.40
C THR A 249 13.05 1.92 -32.32
N THR A 250 14.01 1.11 -31.86
CA THR A 250 14.27 -0.20 -32.45
C THR A 250 13.07 -1.07 -32.11
N ALA A 251 12.00 -0.97 -32.89
CA ALA A 251 10.90 -1.94 -32.84
C ALA A 251 11.51 -3.29 -33.26
N ARG A 252 12.03 -4.03 -32.28
CA ARG A 252 12.52 -5.39 -32.49
C ARG A 252 11.30 -6.23 -32.75
N LYS A 253 11.20 -6.67 -34.00
CA LYS A 253 10.30 -7.67 -34.54
C LYS A 253 10.39 -8.96 -33.71
N GLU A 254 9.63 -9.07 -32.62
CA GLU A 254 9.15 -10.38 -32.19
C GLU A 254 8.07 -10.79 -33.17
N ARG A 255 8.32 -11.89 -33.89
CA ARG A 255 7.45 -12.43 -34.93
C ARG A 255 6.10 -12.78 -34.31
N ILE A 256 5.10 -11.95 -34.52
CA ILE A 256 3.70 -12.31 -34.36
C ILE A 256 3.35 -13.29 -35.49
N HIS A 257 3.56 -14.57 -35.25
CA HIS A 257 2.78 -15.63 -35.89
C HIS A 257 1.78 -16.14 -34.85
N LYS A 258 0.63 -15.47 -34.78
CA LYS A 258 -0.70 -16.02 -34.47
C LYS A 258 -1.68 -14.84 -34.44
N LYS A 259 -2.40 -14.64 -35.56
CA LYS A 259 -3.57 -13.75 -35.61
C LYS A 259 -4.63 -14.33 -34.67
N GLY A 260 -4.87 -13.64 -33.55
CA GLY A 260 -6.07 -13.83 -32.76
C GLY A 260 -7.25 -13.12 -33.43
N SER A 261 -8.40 -13.79 -33.47
CA SER A 261 -9.63 -13.45 -34.19
C SER A 261 -10.34 -12.13 -33.78
N LEU A 262 -9.75 -11.30 -32.92
CA LEU A 262 -10.45 -10.19 -32.26
C LEU A 262 -9.76 -8.83 -32.41
N GLU A 263 -8.90 -8.65 -33.40
CA GLU A 263 -8.20 -7.38 -33.66
C GLU A 263 -8.74 -6.65 -34.91
N GLY A 264 -9.73 -7.24 -35.58
CA GLY A 264 -10.27 -6.74 -36.86
C GLY A 264 -11.35 -5.65 -36.76
N TYR A 265 -11.87 -5.31 -35.58
CA TYR A 265 -13.08 -4.48 -35.46
C TYR A 265 -12.85 -3.04 -34.96
N LEU A 266 -11.65 -2.69 -34.51
CA LEU A 266 -11.31 -1.33 -34.02
C LEU A 266 -9.92 -0.85 -34.52
N GLY A 267 -9.54 -1.27 -35.73
CA GLY A 267 -8.29 -0.85 -36.36
C GLY A 267 -8.35 0.59 -36.86
N HIS A 268 -7.97 1.55 -36.01
CA HIS A 268 -7.70 2.94 -36.41
C HIS A 268 -6.65 2.98 -37.54
N ALA A 269 -7.03 3.53 -38.70
CA ALA A 269 -6.13 3.81 -39.84
C ALA A 269 -4.91 4.69 -39.46
N ASP A 270 -5.00 5.42 -38.35
CA ASP A 270 -3.91 6.23 -37.78
C ASP A 270 -2.71 5.39 -37.31
N SER A 271 -2.92 4.13 -36.91
CA SER A 271 -1.83 3.26 -36.44
C SER A 271 -0.87 2.89 -37.57
N GLU A 272 -1.39 2.57 -38.75
CA GLU A 272 -0.59 2.13 -39.90
C GLU A 272 0.20 3.30 -40.53
N GLN A 273 -0.42 4.48 -40.61
CA GLN A 273 0.26 5.70 -41.08
C GLN A 273 1.38 6.12 -40.12
N ARG A 274 1.15 6.04 -38.80
CA ARG A 274 2.19 6.30 -37.78
C ARG A 274 3.33 5.28 -37.87
N MET A 275 3.04 4.00 -38.07
CA MET A 275 4.08 2.97 -38.27
C MET A 275 4.90 3.23 -39.54
N LYS A 276 4.27 3.62 -40.66
CA LYS A 276 4.97 3.99 -41.90
C LYS A 276 5.86 5.22 -41.70
N LYS A 277 5.38 6.24 -40.98
CA LYS A 277 6.15 7.46 -40.64
C LYS A 277 7.36 7.13 -39.74
N GLN A 278 7.16 6.32 -38.69
CA GLN A 278 8.25 5.88 -37.81
C GLN A 278 9.29 5.05 -38.55
N ARG A 279 8.87 4.14 -39.45
CA ARG A 279 9.77 3.34 -40.27
C ARG A 279 10.58 4.20 -41.24
N LYS A 280 9.96 5.20 -41.87
CA LYS A 280 10.64 6.17 -42.73
C LYS A 280 11.68 6.97 -41.95
N ILE A 281 11.32 7.48 -40.77
CA ILE A 281 12.24 8.19 -39.88
C ILE A 281 13.40 7.29 -39.45
N TRP A 282 13.13 6.02 -39.10
CA TRP A 282 14.17 5.06 -38.76
C TRP A 282 15.17 4.87 -39.90
N TRP A 283 14.71 4.66 -41.13
CA TRP A 283 15.59 4.56 -42.31
C TRP A 283 16.38 5.84 -42.57
N ILE A 284 15.76 7.01 -42.40
CA ILE A 284 16.43 8.30 -42.57
C ILE A 284 17.55 8.46 -41.54
N VAL A 285 17.28 8.24 -40.25
CA VAL A 285 18.28 8.45 -39.19
C VAL A 285 19.44 7.46 -39.31
N ASN A 286 19.16 6.18 -39.55
CA ASN A 286 20.23 5.19 -39.75
C ASN A 286 20.96 5.44 -41.08
N GLY A 287 20.27 5.88 -42.14
CA GLY A 287 20.90 6.27 -43.41
C GLY A 287 21.87 7.43 -43.25
N ILE A 288 21.48 8.49 -42.54
CA ILE A 288 22.36 9.63 -42.21
C ILE A 288 23.56 9.16 -41.39
N ALA A 289 23.36 8.29 -40.39
CA ALA A 289 24.45 7.78 -39.56
C ALA A 289 25.44 6.92 -40.37
N VAL A 290 24.96 6.06 -41.27
CA VAL A 290 25.81 5.25 -42.17
C VAL A 290 26.60 6.16 -43.11
N ILE A 291 25.95 7.11 -43.77
CA ILE A 291 26.62 8.04 -44.70
C ILE A 291 27.69 8.86 -43.96
N GLY A 292 27.33 9.44 -42.81
CA GLY A 292 28.28 10.21 -41.99
C GLY A 292 29.48 9.37 -41.55
N THR A 293 29.25 8.13 -41.12
CA THR A 293 30.34 7.20 -40.73
C THR A 293 31.23 6.85 -41.91
N SER A 294 30.65 6.49 -43.06
CA SER A 294 31.41 6.11 -44.26
C SER A 294 32.25 7.27 -44.80
N VAL A 295 31.69 8.47 -44.86
CA VAL A 295 32.43 9.66 -45.31
C VAL A 295 33.56 9.98 -44.34
N TRP A 296 33.31 9.93 -43.02
CA TRP A 296 34.34 10.19 -42.01
C TRP A 296 35.51 9.21 -42.13
N LEU A 297 35.21 7.91 -42.24
CA LEU A 297 36.22 6.87 -42.37
C LEU A 297 36.99 6.96 -43.69
N ALA A 298 36.36 7.40 -44.78
CA ALA A 298 37.02 7.57 -46.07
C ALA A 298 38.16 8.62 -46.01
N GLY A 299 37.95 9.74 -45.32
CA GLY A 299 39.01 10.73 -45.10
C GLY A 299 40.01 10.29 -44.03
N ALA A 300 39.51 9.77 -42.90
CA ALA A 300 40.34 9.41 -41.76
C ALA A 300 41.23 8.18 -42.01
N LEU A 301 40.66 7.06 -42.46
CA LEU A 301 41.43 5.84 -42.73
C LEU A 301 41.98 5.82 -44.16
N GLY A 302 41.21 6.34 -45.12
CA GLY A 302 41.55 6.26 -46.55
C GLY A 302 42.61 7.27 -47.01
N ILE A 303 42.76 8.42 -46.35
CA ILE A 303 43.80 9.42 -46.68
C ILE A 303 44.80 9.58 -45.54
N ILE A 304 44.35 9.90 -44.32
CA ILE A 304 45.26 10.13 -43.18
C ILE A 304 45.94 8.83 -42.77
N GLY A 305 45.21 7.71 -42.71
CA GLY A 305 45.76 6.39 -42.41
C GLY A 305 46.83 5.90 -43.39
N LEU A 306 46.86 6.46 -44.61
CA LEU A 306 47.86 6.19 -45.65
C LEU A 306 48.96 7.27 -45.74
N GLY A 307 48.96 8.25 -44.84
CA GLY A 307 49.79 9.46 -44.89
C GLY A 307 51.30 9.27 -44.65
N GLY A 308 51.76 8.04 -44.44
CA GLY A 308 53.19 7.72 -44.26
C GLY A 308 53.75 8.03 -42.87
N GLN A 309 55.08 7.89 -42.71
CA GLN A 309 55.78 8.17 -41.45
C GLN A 309 55.90 9.69 -41.22
N GLY A 310 55.45 10.16 -40.05
CA GLY A 310 55.68 11.54 -39.60
C GLY A 310 57.16 11.88 -39.41
N SER A 311 57.51 13.17 -39.41
CA SER A 311 58.91 13.63 -39.43
C SER A 311 59.28 14.44 -38.18
N GLY A 312 60.52 14.28 -37.71
CA GLY A 312 61.05 15.04 -36.57
C GLY A 312 60.28 14.80 -35.27
N TRP A 313 59.67 15.86 -34.74
CA TRP A 313 58.99 15.85 -33.43
C TRP A 313 57.74 14.95 -33.41
N GLU A 314 57.03 14.80 -34.54
CA GLU A 314 55.81 13.98 -34.62
C GLU A 314 56.08 12.49 -34.34
N ALA A 315 57.25 12.01 -34.78
CA ALA A 315 57.68 10.63 -34.56
C ALA A 315 58.17 10.45 -33.10
N SER A 316 58.94 11.39 -32.56
CA SER A 316 59.47 11.29 -31.19
C SER A 316 58.39 11.25 -30.11
N SER A 317 57.30 12.01 -30.27
CA SER A 317 56.16 12.01 -29.34
C SER A 317 55.42 10.66 -29.33
N TRP A 318 55.28 10.01 -30.50
CA TRP A 318 54.72 8.65 -30.61
C TRP A 318 55.69 7.57 -30.14
N ASP A 319 56.99 7.74 -30.41
CA ASP A 319 58.05 6.82 -30.01
C ASP A 319 58.25 6.78 -28.50
N GLY A 320 58.01 7.90 -27.82
CA GLY A 320 57.96 8.00 -26.36
C GLY A 320 56.83 7.19 -25.69
N ILE A 321 55.84 6.70 -26.45
CA ILE A 321 54.78 5.82 -25.94
C ILE A 321 55.26 4.36 -25.96
N PRO A 322 55.50 3.70 -24.81
CA PRO A 322 56.02 2.33 -24.77
C PRO A 322 55.06 1.35 -25.46
N LYS A 323 55.57 0.51 -26.38
CA LYS A 323 54.80 -0.53 -27.10
C LYS A 323 53.89 -1.39 -26.19
N PRO A 324 54.24 -1.76 -24.93
CA PRO A 324 53.38 -2.59 -24.09
C PRO A 324 52.45 -1.82 -23.14
N MET A 325 52.38 -0.47 -23.18
CA MET A 325 51.49 0.26 -22.25
C MET A 325 50.00 0.07 -22.58
N TRP A 326 49.66 -0.21 -23.84
CA TRP A 326 48.28 -0.34 -24.31
C TRP A 326 47.75 -1.79 -24.23
N LEU A 327 48.56 -2.79 -24.56
CA LEU A 327 48.18 -4.21 -24.42
C LEU A 327 48.03 -4.62 -22.94
N ASN A 328 48.89 -4.11 -22.06
CA ASN A 328 48.77 -4.35 -20.62
C ASN A 328 47.66 -3.50 -19.96
N SER A 329 47.25 -2.39 -20.58
CA SER A 329 46.10 -1.61 -20.11
C SER A 329 44.78 -2.32 -20.35
N LEU A 330 44.62 -3.17 -21.37
CA LEU A 330 43.40 -4.01 -21.50
C LEU A 330 43.33 -5.12 -20.43
N LYS A 331 44.46 -5.73 -20.07
CA LYS A 331 44.52 -6.69 -18.94
C LYS A 331 44.37 -6.00 -17.58
N ARG A 332 44.86 -4.76 -17.42
CA ARG A 332 44.62 -3.92 -16.24
C ARG A 332 43.22 -3.30 -16.21
N PHE A 333 42.54 -3.09 -17.34
CA PHE A 333 41.14 -2.63 -17.38
C PHE A 333 40.14 -3.73 -16.98
N GLN A 334 40.50 -5.01 -17.13
CA GLN A 334 39.76 -6.11 -16.48
C GLN A 334 40.00 -6.17 -14.96
N SER A 335 41.11 -5.60 -14.46
CA SER A 335 41.47 -5.57 -13.04
C SER A 335 41.20 -4.21 -12.36
N LEU A 336 40.89 -3.16 -13.13
CA LEU A 336 40.47 -1.87 -12.60
C LEU A 336 39.00 -1.97 -12.20
N THR A 337 38.81 -2.03 -10.88
CA THR A 337 37.57 -1.97 -10.12
C THR A 337 36.66 -0.76 -10.43
N ILE A 338 36.91 0.02 -11.48
CA ILE A 338 36.11 1.18 -11.88
C ILE A 338 34.78 0.77 -12.50
N PHE A 339 34.71 -0.36 -13.23
CA PHE A 339 33.42 -0.83 -13.77
C PHE A 339 32.50 -1.42 -12.67
N ARG A 340 33.08 -1.93 -11.58
CA ARG A 340 32.33 -2.32 -10.37
C ARG A 340 31.98 -1.11 -9.49
N SER A 341 32.83 -0.09 -9.41
CA SER A 341 32.60 1.10 -8.58
C SER A 341 31.54 2.05 -9.16
N ILE A 342 31.45 2.18 -10.50
CA ILE A 342 30.39 2.99 -11.15
C ILE A 342 29.01 2.30 -11.07
N VAL A 343 28.97 0.98 -10.85
CA VAL A 343 27.72 0.20 -10.67
C VAL A 343 27.45 -0.19 -9.21
N GLY A 344 28.36 0.06 -8.28
CA GLY A 344 28.16 -0.30 -6.89
C GLY A 344 29.28 0.15 -5.97
N ASN A 345 28.90 1.02 -5.03
CA ASN A 345 29.66 1.48 -3.86
C ASN A 345 30.58 2.69 -4.08
N ILE A 346 30.08 3.84 -3.64
CA ILE A 346 30.87 4.95 -3.12
C ILE A 346 30.46 5.14 -1.65
N ARG A 347 31.41 4.97 -0.73
CA ARG A 347 31.44 5.62 0.59
C ARG A 347 32.35 6.86 0.45
N PRO A 348 32.05 8.01 1.09
CA PRO A 348 32.89 9.20 0.98
C PRO A 348 33.66 9.49 2.28
N GLU A 349 34.99 9.55 2.19
CA GLU A 349 36.00 10.18 3.08
C GLU A 349 37.23 10.41 2.15
N PHE A 350 38.03 11.48 2.11
CA PHE A 350 38.28 12.67 2.94
C PHE A 350 39.16 13.69 2.12
N LEU A 351 39.40 14.89 2.71
CA LEU A 351 40.42 15.96 2.41
C LEU A 351 40.09 17.00 1.31
N GLY A 352 40.26 18.32 1.47
CA GLY A 352 40.82 19.16 2.55
C GLY A 352 41.67 20.32 1.96
N PHE A 353 41.63 21.52 2.61
CA PHE A 353 42.40 22.77 2.37
C PHE A 353 41.88 23.72 1.24
N SER A 354 41.83 25.06 1.37
CA SER A 354 42.51 26.05 2.24
C SER A 354 41.76 27.40 2.35
N HIS A 355 41.93 28.08 3.50
CA HIS A 355 41.62 29.48 3.90
C HIS A 355 42.41 30.58 3.11
N PRO A 356 42.37 31.92 3.41
CA PRO A 356 41.60 32.75 4.39
C PRO A 356 41.05 34.11 3.83
N LEU A 357 40.58 34.99 4.75
CA LEU A 357 40.45 36.48 4.72
C LEU A 357 39.06 37.03 4.31
N THR A 358 38.40 38.05 4.92
CA THR A 358 38.69 39.01 6.01
C THR A 358 37.42 39.90 6.22
N VAL A 359 36.98 40.10 7.48
CA VAL A 359 36.49 41.34 8.17
C VAL A 359 35.24 42.07 7.58
N TYR A 360 34.16 42.45 8.30
CA TYR A 360 34.01 43.43 9.39
C TYR A 360 32.68 43.25 10.15
N ALA A 361 32.71 43.60 11.44
CA ALA A 361 31.56 43.79 12.31
C ALA A 361 30.85 45.12 12.05
N VAL A 362 29.52 45.17 12.21
CA VAL A 362 28.79 46.40 12.59
C VAL A 362 27.61 46.04 13.50
N THR A 363 27.62 46.66 14.67
CA THR A 363 26.60 46.71 15.73
C THR A 363 25.49 47.72 15.43
N HIS A 364 24.23 47.43 15.79
CA HIS A 364 23.20 48.41 16.20
C HIS A 364 22.11 47.64 16.97
N SER A 365 21.92 47.82 18.28
CA SER A 365 21.22 48.91 19.00
C SER A 365 19.68 48.83 18.98
N ARG A 366 19.14 48.34 20.10
CA ARG A 366 17.93 48.73 20.88
C ARG A 366 16.67 49.27 20.19
N SER A 367 15.54 48.61 20.46
CA SER A 367 14.31 49.10 21.15
C SER A 367 13.21 48.05 20.92
N GLY A 368 12.47 47.46 21.86
CA GLY A 368 11.96 47.98 23.12
C GLY A 368 10.42 48.11 23.02
N ILE A 369 9.66 47.01 23.01
CA ILE A 369 8.20 47.00 23.22
C ILE A 369 7.79 45.75 24.02
N VAL A 370 7.01 46.00 25.07
CA VAL A 370 6.56 45.15 26.18
C VAL A 370 5.53 44.09 25.75
N PRO A 371 5.58 42.83 26.24
CA PRO A 371 4.49 41.86 26.07
C PRO A 371 3.48 41.91 27.25
N PRO A 372 2.17 41.68 27.02
CA PRO A 372 1.18 41.72 28.08
C PRO A 372 1.15 40.42 28.90
N ARG A 373 0.82 40.59 30.18
CA ARG A 373 0.69 39.59 31.23
C ARG A 373 -0.37 38.53 30.90
N TYR A 374 -0.03 37.27 31.18
CA TYR A 374 -0.97 36.16 31.28
C TYR A 374 -1.89 36.35 32.48
N TYR A 375 -3.20 36.33 32.25
CA TYR A 375 -4.20 36.15 33.30
C TYR A 375 -4.47 34.66 33.48
N SER A 376 -4.13 34.17 34.67
CA SER A 376 -4.73 32.99 35.28
C SER A 376 -6.22 33.29 35.49
N VAL A 377 -7.10 32.53 34.84
CA VAL A 377 -8.53 32.52 35.14
C VAL A 377 -8.83 31.27 35.94
N SER A 378 -8.62 31.39 37.25
CA SER A 378 -9.40 30.69 38.27
C SER A 378 -10.30 31.76 38.87
N SER A 379 -11.62 31.66 38.68
CA SER A 379 -12.67 32.25 39.53
C SER A 379 -14.00 32.40 38.77
N LEU A 380 -15.03 31.76 39.34
CA LEU A 380 -16.48 32.01 39.17
C LEU A 380 -17.16 31.47 37.90
N MET A 381 -17.47 30.17 37.92
CA MET A 381 -18.83 29.74 37.61
C MET A 381 -19.46 29.28 38.92
N GLU A 382 -20.47 30.01 39.39
CA GLU A 382 -21.39 29.50 40.40
C GLU A 382 -21.97 28.19 39.89
N ASP A 383 -21.91 27.18 40.75
CA ASP A 383 -22.44 25.85 40.54
C ASP A 383 -23.94 25.89 40.95
N PRO A 384 -24.91 25.90 40.01
CA PRO A 384 -26.31 25.80 40.37
C PRO A 384 -26.66 24.31 40.39
N THR A 385 -26.49 23.75 41.58
CA THR A 385 -27.21 22.61 42.18
C THR A 385 -28.03 21.71 41.24
N ALA A 386 -27.68 20.43 41.29
CA ALA A 386 -28.36 19.25 40.78
C ALA A 386 -29.90 19.34 40.68
N ALA A 387 -30.41 19.18 39.45
CA ALA A 387 -31.74 18.64 39.17
C ALA A 387 -31.75 18.00 37.77
N ASP A 388 -31.67 16.67 37.77
CA ASP A 388 -32.28 15.69 36.86
C ASP A 388 -32.66 16.12 35.42
N GLY A 389 -31.95 15.57 34.42
CA GLY A 389 -32.45 15.10 33.11
C GLY A 389 -33.31 15.97 32.18
N ALA A 390 -33.72 17.17 32.57
CA ALA A 390 -34.68 17.98 31.84
C ALA A 390 -33.99 19.13 31.10
N SER A 391 -34.32 19.23 29.82
CA SER A 391 -33.86 20.27 28.92
C SER A 391 -34.00 21.69 29.52
N ARG A 392 -32.90 22.41 29.68
CA ARG A 392 -32.91 23.77 30.25
C ARG A 392 -33.20 24.79 29.14
N LEU A 393 -34.19 25.66 29.35
CA LEU A 393 -34.38 26.83 28.49
C LEU A 393 -33.29 27.87 28.80
N VAL A 394 -32.57 28.32 27.78
CA VAL A 394 -31.45 29.26 27.88
C VAL A 394 -31.66 30.36 26.84
N GLN A 395 -31.46 31.61 27.25
CA GLN A 395 -31.38 32.73 26.32
C GLN A 395 -29.94 32.92 25.84
N HIS A 396 -29.75 33.00 24.53
CA HIS A 396 -28.47 33.28 23.89
C HIS A 396 -28.71 34.19 22.69
N ASP A 397 -27.97 35.30 22.58
CA ASP A 397 -28.15 36.33 21.55
C ASP A 397 -29.59 36.83 21.37
N GLY A 398 -30.33 36.98 22.48
CA GLY A 398 -31.72 37.46 22.47
C GLY A 398 -32.76 36.46 21.93
N GLN A 399 -32.38 35.20 21.69
CA GLN A 399 -33.27 34.11 21.30
C GLN A 399 -33.31 33.01 22.38
N GLU A 400 -34.48 32.38 22.54
CA GLU A 400 -34.64 31.25 23.46
C GLU A 400 -34.28 29.93 22.77
N TYR A 401 -33.47 29.12 23.47
CA TYR A 401 -33.07 27.79 23.05
C TYR A 401 -33.32 26.78 24.16
N GLN A 402 -33.59 25.54 23.74
CA GLN A 402 -33.51 24.37 24.59
C GLN A 402 -32.07 23.82 24.55
N ALA A 403 -31.35 23.92 25.66
CA ALA A 403 -30.01 23.38 25.79
C ALA A 403 -30.04 21.87 26.11
N VAL A 404 -29.34 21.08 25.30
CA VAL A 404 -29.12 19.64 25.53
C VAL A 404 -27.65 19.43 25.83
N LYS A 405 -27.35 18.77 26.95
CA LYS A 405 -25.99 18.41 27.35
C LYS A 405 -25.70 16.96 26.95
N GLU A 406 -24.55 16.72 26.32
CA GLU A 406 -24.00 15.38 26.13
C GLU A 406 -22.49 15.39 26.34
N GLY A 407 -22.00 14.54 27.25
CA GLY A 407 -20.63 14.61 27.72
C GLY A 407 -20.35 15.98 28.34
N ARG A 408 -19.29 16.65 27.87
CA ARG A 408 -18.98 18.03 28.28
C ARG A 408 -19.60 19.11 27.39
N ALA A 409 -20.20 18.72 26.27
CA ALA A 409 -20.70 19.65 25.27
C ALA A 409 -22.18 19.99 25.48
N TYR A 410 -22.53 21.25 25.22
CA TYR A 410 -23.89 21.73 25.14
C TYR A 410 -24.25 22.06 23.68
N ILE A 411 -25.45 21.68 23.24
CA ILE A 411 -26.01 22.10 21.96
C ILE A 411 -27.32 22.86 22.18
N LEU A 412 -27.53 23.89 21.36
CA LEU A 412 -28.71 24.74 21.41
C LEU A 412 -29.70 24.33 20.32
N ASN A 413 -30.91 23.94 20.75
CA ASN A 413 -32.02 23.57 19.87
C ASN A 413 -33.14 24.61 19.99
N PRO A 414 -33.60 25.22 18.88
CA PRO A 414 -34.77 26.09 18.92
C PRO A 414 -36.01 25.35 19.46
N PRO A 415 -36.91 26.00 20.21
CA PRO A 415 -38.11 25.38 20.80
C PRO A 415 -39.04 24.72 19.77
N THR A 416 -39.13 25.28 18.56
CA THR A 416 -39.87 24.70 17.42
C THR A 416 -39.29 23.34 16.98
N GLN A 417 -37.98 23.16 17.06
CA GLN A 417 -37.30 21.90 16.71
C GLN A 417 -37.31 20.87 17.82
N ALA A 418 -37.33 21.31 19.08
CA ALA A 418 -37.52 20.43 20.24
C ALA A 418 -38.84 19.66 20.15
N ALA A 419 -39.91 20.33 19.75
CA ALA A 419 -41.20 19.71 19.47
C ALA A 419 -41.13 18.75 18.26
N ALA A 420 -40.42 19.14 17.20
CA ALA A 420 -40.27 18.32 16.00
C ALA A 420 -39.45 17.03 16.22
N SER A 421 -38.44 17.07 17.10
CA SER A 421 -37.61 15.91 17.48
C SER A 421 -38.36 14.83 18.29
N LYS A 422 -39.53 15.17 18.84
CA LYS A 422 -40.41 14.25 19.60
C LYS A 422 -41.63 13.79 18.80
N GLY A 423 -41.91 14.38 17.64
CA GLY A 423 -43.09 14.08 16.82
C GLY A 423 -42.91 12.88 15.89
N THR A 424 -43.98 12.13 15.62
CA THR A 424 -44.01 11.09 14.59
C THR A 424 -44.02 11.71 13.19
N LYS A 425 -43.36 11.06 12.22
CA LYS A 425 -43.17 11.57 10.82
C LYS A 425 -44.47 11.99 10.09
N LYS A 426 -45.65 11.60 10.58
CA LYS A 426 -46.96 11.98 10.05
C LYS A 426 -47.45 13.37 10.48
N ASP A 427 -46.90 13.93 11.56
CA ASP A 427 -47.44 15.13 12.22
C ASP A 427 -46.58 16.39 12.00
N LEU A 428 -45.49 16.26 11.23
CA LEU A 428 -44.49 17.33 11.03
C LEU A 428 -44.67 18.00 9.67
N LYS A 429 -44.71 19.34 9.65
CA LYS A 429 -44.63 20.13 8.42
C LYS A 429 -43.30 19.88 7.69
N PRO A 430 -43.21 20.02 6.35
CA PRO A 430 -41.99 19.72 5.59
C PRO A 430 -40.75 20.51 6.05
N GLU A 431 -40.97 21.77 6.44
CA GLU A 431 -39.99 22.68 7.00
C GLU A 431 -39.49 22.23 8.38
N ASP A 432 -40.37 21.76 9.27
CA ASP A 432 -40.03 21.22 10.58
C ASP A 432 -39.34 19.84 10.50
N GLN A 433 -39.65 19.04 9.46
CA GLN A 433 -38.94 17.79 9.18
C GLN A 433 -37.47 18.03 8.88
N SER A 434 -37.14 19.03 8.05
CA SER A 434 -35.75 19.37 7.71
C SER A 434 -34.92 19.80 8.93
N GLN A 435 -35.59 20.38 9.93
CA GLN A 435 -34.97 20.93 11.12
C GLN A 435 -34.85 19.93 12.28
N SER A 436 -35.69 18.89 12.32
CA SER A 436 -35.68 17.81 13.32
C SER A 436 -34.50 16.83 13.20
N VAL A 437 -33.77 16.85 12.08
CA VAL A 437 -32.82 15.77 11.70
C VAL A 437 -31.48 15.85 12.43
N PHE A 438 -31.15 16.93 13.13
CA PHE A 438 -29.75 17.26 13.43
C PHE A 438 -29.15 16.66 14.71
N TYR A 439 -29.95 16.09 15.63
CA TYR A 439 -29.45 15.44 16.85
C TYR A 439 -30.22 14.16 17.15
N ASN A 440 -29.49 13.05 17.29
CA ASN A 440 -30.06 11.76 17.69
C ASN A 440 -29.42 11.29 19.00
N PRO A 441 -30.19 11.18 20.11
CA PRO A 441 -29.68 10.73 21.40
C PRO A 441 -29.22 9.26 21.39
N ILE A 442 -29.74 8.40 20.50
CA ILE A 442 -29.26 7.01 20.40
C ILE A 442 -27.77 6.93 20.05
N GLN A 443 -27.29 7.91 19.28
CA GLN A 443 -25.90 7.94 18.83
C GLN A 443 -24.92 8.34 19.96
N GLN A 444 -25.38 8.55 21.20
CA GLN A 444 -24.51 8.84 22.34
C GLN A 444 -23.46 7.72 22.54
N PHE A 445 -23.85 6.45 22.45
CA PHE A 445 -22.91 5.33 22.53
C PHE A 445 -21.82 5.39 21.45
N ASN A 446 -22.19 5.75 20.21
CA ASN A 446 -21.26 5.93 19.11
C ASN A 446 -20.26 7.05 19.40
N ARG A 447 -20.75 8.19 19.90
CA ARG A 447 -19.93 9.36 20.22
C ARG A 447 -19.01 9.11 21.42
N ASP A 448 -19.49 8.49 22.50
CA ASP A 448 -18.69 8.08 23.66
C ASP A 448 -17.56 7.14 23.22
N LEU A 449 -17.89 6.08 22.46
CA LEU A 449 -16.90 5.16 21.92
C LEU A 449 -15.88 5.86 21.02
N SER A 450 -16.32 6.82 20.21
CA SER A 450 -15.43 7.56 19.30
C SER A 450 -14.45 8.44 20.07
N VAL A 451 -14.90 9.14 21.13
CA VAL A 451 -14.01 9.93 21.98
C VAL A 451 -12.94 9.05 22.63
N LEU A 452 -13.34 7.91 23.22
CA LEU A 452 -12.41 6.99 23.88
C LEU A 452 -11.43 6.35 22.89
N ALA A 453 -11.91 5.89 21.73
CA ALA A 453 -11.06 5.30 20.70
C ALA A 453 -10.05 6.31 20.13
N ILE A 454 -10.48 7.56 19.89
CA ILE A 454 -9.59 8.63 19.42
C ILE A 454 -8.58 9.02 20.51
N LYS A 455 -8.99 9.08 21.77
CA LYS A 455 -8.10 9.35 22.90
C LYS A 455 -7.02 8.27 23.02
N ALA A 456 -7.41 6.99 23.01
CA ALA A 456 -6.51 5.85 23.00
C ALA A 456 -5.51 5.90 21.83
N TYR A 457 -6.00 6.22 20.63
CA TYR A 457 -5.17 6.35 19.43
C TYR A 457 -4.22 7.55 19.48
N GLY A 458 -4.70 8.68 19.98
CA GLY A 458 -3.92 9.90 20.11
C GLY A 458 -2.75 9.74 21.05
N GLU A 459 -2.94 9.09 22.20
CA GLU A 459 -1.85 8.71 23.11
C GLU A 459 -0.80 7.83 22.42
N HIS A 460 -1.22 6.89 21.56
CA HIS A 460 -0.31 6.09 20.75
C HIS A 460 0.50 6.97 19.78
N VAL A 461 -0.14 7.90 19.08
CA VAL A 461 0.53 8.82 18.15
C VAL A 461 1.53 9.73 18.89
N LEU A 462 1.15 10.25 20.06
CA LEU A 462 2.01 11.08 20.90
C LEU A 462 3.23 10.31 21.40
N ALA A 463 3.04 9.09 21.88
CA ALA A 463 4.13 8.20 22.30
C ALA A 463 5.10 7.91 21.15
N LEU A 464 4.60 7.63 19.94
CA LEU A 464 5.44 7.44 18.75
C LEU A 464 6.21 8.71 18.37
N LYS A 465 5.60 9.90 18.48
CA LYS A 465 6.28 11.18 18.23
C LYS A 465 7.39 11.42 19.26
N LYS A 466 7.14 11.11 20.53
CA LYS A 466 8.13 11.19 21.63
C LYS A 466 9.32 10.25 21.38
N LEU A 467 9.07 8.97 21.08
CA LEU A 467 10.14 8.01 20.75
C LEU A 467 10.97 8.43 19.54
N LYS A 468 10.34 8.95 18.49
CA LYS A 468 11.06 9.47 17.32
C LYS A 468 11.93 10.69 17.67
N ALA A 469 11.46 11.57 18.55
CA ALA A 469 12.23 12.72 19.02
C ALA A 469 13.43 12.28 19.89
N GLU A 470 13.23 11.32 20.80
CA GLU A 470 14.28 10.75 21.65
C GLU A 470 15.35 10.03 20.81
N ARG A 471 14.97 9.21 19.83
CA ARG A 471 15.92 8.57 18.90
C ARG A 471 16.75 9.59 18.13
N LYS A 472 16.16 10.73 17.73
CA LYS A 472 16.91 11.83 17.08
C LYS A 472 17.89 12.51 18.04
N ARG A 473 17.52 12.72 19.31
CA ARG A 473 18.40 13.29 20.35
C ARG A 473 19.56 12.35 20.69
N ASN A 474 19.29 11.04 20.82
CA ASN A 474 20.31 10.05 21.13
C ASN A 474 21.26 9.80 19.94
N GLY A 475 20.75 9.91 18.70
CA GLY A 475 21.56 9.88 17.48
C GLY A 475 22.53 11.06 17.34
N SER A 476 22.16 12.26 17.83
CA SER A 476 23.05 13.44 17.80
C SER A 476 24.07 13.48 18.95
N GLY A 477 23.75 12.90 20.11
CA GLY A 477 24.67 12.79 21.25
C GLY A 477 25.87 11.88 20.99
N ARG A 478 25.69 10.80 20.22
CA ARG A 478 26.76 9.85 19.88
C ARG A 478 27.85 10.44 18.97
N GLY A 479 27.50 11.46 18.18
CA GLY A 479 28.47 12.25 17.39
C GLY A 479 29.24 13.27 18.23
N LYS A 480 28.67 13.75 19.35
CA LYS A 480 29.33 14.69 20.27
C LYS A 480 30.25 13.99 21.28
N LYS A 481 29.93 12.76 21.69
CA LYS A 481 30.76 11.98 22.63
C LYS A 481 32.07 11.48 21.99
N ARG A 482 32.01 11.02 20.72
CA ARG A 482 33.23 10.71 19.95
C ARG A 482 34.13 11.92 19.71
N LYS A 483 33.57 13.14 19.66
CA LYS A 483 34.35 14.37 19.52
C LYS A 483 34.98 14.85 20.84
N ARG A 484 34.52 14.33 21.99
CA ARG A 484 35.03 14.72 23.31
C ARG A 484 36.10 13.75 23.82
N GLU A 485 36.03 12.48 23.44
CA GLU A 485 37.06 11.48 23.78
C GLU A 485 38.37 11.68 22.97
N ASP A 486 38.32 12.34 21.81
CA ASP A 486 39.52 12.67 21.02
C ASP A 486 40.25 13.97 21.47
N GLU A 487 39.69 14.74 22.42
CA GLU A 487 40.27 16.00 22.93
C GLU A 487 40.81 15.90 24.38
N GLU A 488 40.61 14.79 25.09
CA GLU A 488 41.05 14.64 26.50
C GLU A 488 42.48 14.06 26.67
N ASP A 489 43.21 13.80 25.58
CA ASP A 489 44.58 13.23 25.62
C ASP A 489 45.72 14.26 25.44
N LYS A 490 45.48 15.55 25.73
CA LYS A 490 46.55 16.55 25.78
C LYS A 490 46.43 17.49 26.98
N GLU A 491 47.53 17.52 27.74
CA GLU A 491 47.94 18.47 28.78
C GLU A 491 47.65 18.11 30.24
N GLN A 492 48.59 17.34 30.81
CA GLN A 492 49.08 17.54 32.17
C GLN A 492 50.23 18.55 32.13
N THR A 493 50.18 19.64 32.92
CA THR A 493 51.24 20.07 33.87
C THR A 493 50.83 21.33 34.66
N HIS A 494 50.97 21.24 36.00
CA HIS A 494 51.20 22.28 37.05
C HIS A 494 50.31 23.56 37.09
N GLY A 495 49.87 24.11 38.23
CA GLY A 495 50.06 23.87 39.66
C GLY A 495 49.44 25.03 40.47
N ASP A 496 48.94 24.70 41.66
CA ASP A 496 48.79 25.48 42.91
C ASP A 496 47.73 26.60 43.14
N VAL A 497 46.84 26.28 44.12
CA VAL A 497 46.48 26.97 45.39
C VAL A 497 45.86 28.39 45.37
N GLU A 498 44.57 28.51 45.77
CA GLU A 498 44.06 29.25 46.96
C GLU A 498 42.51 29.43 46.96
N GLN A 499 41.90 29.23 48.13
CA GLN A 499 40.54 29.65 48.54
C GLN A 499 40.70 30.79 49.59
N PRO A 500 39.63 31.38 50.19
CA PRO A 500 38.42 32.04 49.65
C PRO A 500 38.15 33.41 50.35
N SER A 501 37.31 34.32 49.81
CA SER A 501 36.63 35.32 50.67
C SER A 501 35.38 36.00 50.04
N ALA A 502 34.25 35.80 50.72
CA ALA A 502 33.06 36.65 50.99
C ALA A 502 32.95 38.07 50.36
N ALA A 503 31.79 38.67 50.08
CA ALA A 503 30.37 38.33 50.21
C ALA A 503 29.48 39.46 49.58
N ASN A 504 28.19 39.14 49.42
CA ASN A 504 26.99 39.96 49.12
C ASN A 504 26.75 40.33 47.64
N GLY A 505 25.59 40.05 47.02
CA GLY A 505 24.32 39.49 47.49
C GLY A 505 23.31 39.37 46.32
N ASN A 506 22.13 38.84 46.62
CA ASN A 506 20.92 38.65 45.79
C ASN A 506 20.74 37.39 44.93
N LEU A 507 20.07 36.41 45.56
CA LEU A 507 18.80 35.78 45.15
C LEU A 507 18.44 35.74 43.65
N GLY A 508 18.29 34.52 43.13
CA GLY A 508 17.51 34.26 41.91
C GLY A 508 17.85 32.93 41.24
N SER A 509 17.42 31.80 41.81
CA SER A 509 17.43 30.53 41.08
C SER A 509 16.39 30.56 39.96
N SER A 510 16.79 30.93 38.75
CA SER A 510 15.98 30.69 37.56
C SER A 510 16.39 29.35 36.94
N VAL A 511 15.71 28.30 37.41
CA VAL A 511 15.57 27.05 36.66
C VAL A 511 14.96 27.42 35.32
N SER A 512 15.76 27.41 34.26
CA SER A 512 15.29 27.63 32.89
C SER A 512 14.49 26.41 32.44
N THR A 513 13.18 26.46 32.65
CA THR A 513 12.21 25.53 32.05
C THR A 513 12.28 25.65 30.53
N SER A 514 12.77 24.61 29.87
CA SER A 514 12.63 24.46 28.42
C SER A 514 11.15 24.31 28.07
N ASP A 515 10.63 25.24 27.28
CA ASP A 515 9.26 25.26 26.77
C ASP A 515 8.97 23.96 25.99
N GLN A 516 8.22 23.03 26.60
CA GLN A 516 7.81 21.78 25.96
C GLN A 516 6.68 22.05 24.97
N GLN A 517 7.04 22.30 23.71
CA GLN A 517 6.05 22.48 22.64
C GLN A 517 5.31 21.15 22.39
N THR A 518 4.04 21.06 22.79
CA THR A 518 3.20 19.87 22.59
C THR A 518 3.01 19.58 21.09
N PRO A 519 3.20 18.34 20.62
CA PRO A 519 3.05 18.00 19.22
C PRO A 519 1.60 18.14 18.73
N SER A 520 1.41 18.61 17.50
CA SER A 520 0.08 18.82 16.93
C SER A 520 -0.70 17.51 16.71
N PHE A 521 -2.00 17.55 16.99
CA PHE A 521 -2.99 16.50 16.76
C PHE A 521 -4.25 17.11 16.14
N THR A 522 -4.55 16.75 14.88
CA THR A 522 -5.63 17.36 14.09
C THR A 522 -6.72 16.34 13.74
N ILE A 523 -7.98 16.73 13.94
CA ILE A 523 -9.17 15.89 13.71
C ILE A 523 -10.08 16.56 12.69
N LEU A 524 -10.64 15.79 11.77
CA LEU A 524 -11.72 16.23 10.87
C LEU A 524 -13.02 15.49 11.24
N ASP A 525 -14.03 16.25 11.63
CA ASP A 525 -15.43 15.82 11.65
C ASP A 525 -16.06 16.19 10.30
N ALA A 526 -16.17 15.21 9.40
CA ALA A 526 -16.42 15.48 7.98
C ALA A 526 -17.89 15.85 7.67
N LEU A 527 -18.84 15.38 8.49
CA LEU A 527 -20.28 15.63 8.37
C LEU A 527 -20.84 16.01 9.75
N SER A 528 -20.55 17.23 10.18
CA SER A 528 -20.58 17.63 11.58
C SER A 528 -21.96 18.08 12.09
N ALA A 529 -22.90 18.40 11.20
CA ALA A 529 -24.26 18.79 11.58
C ALA A 529 -24.27 19.94 12.60
N THR A 530 -24.71 19.69 13.84
CA THR A 530 -24.72 20.69 14.94
C THR A 530 -23.34 21.03 15.49
N GLY A 531 -22.29 20.29 15.11
CA GLY A 531 -20.97 20.39 15.71
C GLY A 531 -20.75 19.47 16.91
N LEU A 532 -21.73 18.65 17.33
CA LEU A 532 -21.65 17.93 18.60
C LEU A 532 -20.42 17.03 18.72
N ARG A 533 -20.08 16.24 17.68
CA ARG A 533 -18.86 15.42 17.69
C ARG A 533 -17.61 16.29 17.83
N ALA A 534 -17.50 17.35 17.04
CA ALA A 534 -16.39 18.29 17.12
C ALA A 534 -16.25 18.96 18.50
N LEU A 535 -17.37 19.36 19.12
CA LEU A 535 -17.41 19.94 20.47
C LEU A 535 -16.88 18.94 21.51
N ARG A 536 -17.32 17.68 21.44
CA ARG A 536 -16.85 16.62 22.32
C ARG A 536 -15.37 16.30 22.09
N TYR A 537 -14.92 16.20 20.84
CA TYR A 537 -13.50 15.98 20.51
C TYR A 537 -12.59 17.11 21.01
N ALA A 538 -13.05 18.36 20.97
CA ALA A 538 -12.27 19.49 21.48
C ALA A 538 -12.28 19.61 23.01
N SER A 539 -13.36 19.21 23.69
CA SER A 539 -13.51 19.37 25.15
C SER A 539 -13.08 18.16 25.98
N GLU A 540 -13.13 16.95 25.41
CA GLU A 540 -12.89 15.70 26.12
C GLU A 540 -11.52 15.07 25.80
N ILE A 541 -10.87 15.47 24.70
CA ILE A 541 -9.55 14.96 24.29
C ILE A 541 -8.48 16.04 24.57
N PRO A 542 -7.64 15.88 25.61
CA PRO A 542 -6.87 16.99 26.17
C PRO A 542 -5.74 17.51 25.27
N PHE A 543 -5.24 16.70 24.34
CA PHE A 543 -4.12 17.04 23.45
C PHE A 543 -4.56 17.43 22.04
N THR A 544 -5.86 17.57 21.79
CA THR A 544 -6.38 18.00 20.49
C THR A 544 -5.97 19.45 20.22
N THR A 545 -5.28 19.67 19.10
CA THR A 545 -4.80 21.01 18.73
C THR A 545 -5.72 21.74 17.76
N CYS A 546 -6.45 21.00 16.91
CA CYS A 546 -7.41 21.58 15.99
C CYS A 546 -8.43 20.52 15.57
N VAL A 547 -9.72 20.89 15.62
CA VAL A 547 -10.82 20.13 15.04
C VAL A 547 -11.42 20.93 13.90
N VAL A 548 -11.45 20.37 12.71
CA VAL A 548 -12.25 20.94 11.62
C VAL A 548 -13.62 20.29 11.62
N ALA A 549 -14.67 21.10 11.68
CA ALA A 549 -16.05 20.66 11.64
C ALA A 549 -16.66 21.07 10.30
N ASN A 550 -16.86 20.12 9.40
CA ASN A 550 -17.33 20.36 8.04
C ASN A 550 -18.82 20.00 7.90
N ASP A 551 -19.58 20.83 7.21
CA ASP A 551 -20.94 20.48 6.76
C ASP A 551 -21.26 21.16 5.42
N LEU A 552 -22.15 20.53 4.64
CA LEU A 552 -22.61 21.07 3.36
C LEU A 552 -23.68 22.16 3.56
N SER A 553 -24.44 22.09 4.65
CA SER A 553 -25.56 22.99 4.92
C SER A 553 -25.10 24.29 5.60
N SER A 554 -25.44 25.43 4.99
CA SER A 554 -25.17 26.74 5.58
C SER A 554 -25.89 26.95 6.92
N SER A 555 -27.11 26.43 7.07
CA SER A 555 -27.87 26.50 8.33
C SER A 555 -27.25 25.65 9.44
N ALA A 556 -26.69 24.48 9.09
CA ALA A 556 -25.95 23.65 10.03
C ALA A 556 -24.69 24.37 10.53
N ILE A 557 -23.95 25.02 9.63
CA ILE A 557 -22.76 25.81 9.98
C ILE A 557 -23.08 27.01 10.86
N GLN A 558 -24.19 27.72 10.62
CA GLN A 558 -24.61 28.81 11.49
C GLN A 558 -24.86 28.33 12.91
N ARG A 559 -25.61 27.23 13.08
CA ARG A 559 -25.87 26.64 14.40
C ARG A 559 -24.61 26.10 15.07
N MET A 560 -23.74 25.49 14.28
CA MET A 560 -22.46 24.99 14.75
C MET A 560 -21.60 26.12 15.31
N LYS A 561 -21.56 27.29 14.65
CA LYS A 561 -20.86 28.48 15.16
C LYS A 561 -21.43 28.91 16.51
N THR A 562 -22.76 29.03 16.62
CA THR A 562 -23.43 29.36 17.89
C THR A 562 -23.09 28.35 18.99
N ASN A 563 -23.10 27.05 18.69
CA ASN A 563 -22.72 26.03 19.67
C ASN A 563 -21.23 26.11 20.04
N ILE A 564 -20.33 26.37 19.10
CA ILE A 564 -18.89 26.55 19.36
C ILE A 564 -18.65 27.74 20.29
N GLU A 565 -19.35 28.85 20.05
CA GLU A 565 -19.29 30.07 20.87
C GLU A 565 -19.84 29.82 22.28
N TYR A 566 -21.00 29.19 22.39
CA TYR A 566 -21.63 28.85 23.67
C TYR A 566 -20.74 27.97 24.56
N ASN A 567 -19.98 27.05 23.97
CA ASN A 567 -19.04 26.18 24.71
C ASN A 567 -17.64 26.82 24.90
N GLY A 568 -17.37 28.00 24.35
CA GLY A 568 -16.06 28.66 24.44
C GLY A 568 -14.93 27.97 23.68
N LEU A 569 -15.24 27.15 22.67
CA LEU A 569 -14.27 26.27 21.97
C LEU A 569 -13.75 26.82 20.63
N GLY A 570 -14.02 28.10 20.32
CA GLY A 570 -13.65 28.73 19.03
C GLY A 570 -12.16 28.76 18.72
N LYS A 571 -11.28 28.58 19.72
CA LYS A 571 -9.82 28.48 19.51
C LYS A 571 -9.39 27.12 18.94
N LEU A 572 -10.15 26.07 19.23
CA LEU A 572 -9.82 24.68 18.85
C LEU A 572 -10.61 24.22 17.63
N ILE A 573 -11.86 24.67 17.48
CA ILE A 573 -12.77 24.20 16.43
C ILE A 573 -12.84 25.22 15.29
N ARG A 574 -12.70 24.72 14.06
CA ARG A 574 -12.81 25.49 12.83
C ARG A 574 -14.00 25.00 11.99
N PRO A 575 -15.09 25.77 11.91
CA PRO A 575 -16.22 25.41 11.05
C PRO A 575 -15.86 25.62 9.57
N ASN A 576 -16.22 24.66 8.72
CA ASN A 576 -16.02 24.73 7.27
C ASN A 576 -17.32 24.42 6.51
N LEU A 577 -17.69 25.30 5.59
CA LEU A 577 -18.85 25.10 4.70
C LEU A 577 -18.37 24.46 3.39
N GLY A 578 -18.79 23.22 3.11
CA GLY A 578 -18.46 22.56 1.85
C GLY A 578 -18.80 21.07 1.78
N ASP A 579 -18.77 20.52 0.55
CA ASP A 579 -18.86 19.07 0.34
C ASP A 579 -17.62 18.39 0.96
N ALA A 580 -17.86 17.38 1.81
CA ALA A 580 -16.81 16.68 2.53
C ALA A 580 -15.75 16.05 1.63
N ARG A 581 -16.14 15.53 0.45
CA ARG A 581 -15.20 14.93 -0.53
C ARG A 581 -14.34 16.02 -1.14
N ALA A 582 -14.96 17.11 -1.59
CA ALA A 582 -14.23 18.24 -2.16
C ALA A 582 -13.24 18.84 -1.14
N TYR A 583 -13.66 18.98 0.11
CA TYR A 583 -12.80 19.43 1.20
C TYR A 583 -11.60 18.49 1.39
N MET A 584 -11.85 17.18 1.54
CA MET A 584 -10.77 16.20 1.72
C MET A 584 -9.81 16.11 0.52
N TYR A 585 -10.32 16.19 -0.72
CA TYR A 585 -9.47 16.24 -1.91
C TYR A 585 -8.66 17.53 -2.01
N SER A 586 -9.19 18.66 -1.54
CA SER A 586 -8.47 19.94 -1.54
C SER A 586 -7.19 19.88 -0.70
N LEU A 587 -7.14 19.00 0.31
CA LEU A 587 -5.96 18.77 1.16
C LEU A 587 -4.76 18.20 0.40
N LEU A 588 -4.96 17.62 -0.78
CA LEU A 588 -3.90 17.01 -1.58
C LEU A 588 -3.02 18.04 -2.31
N ASN A 589 -3.59 19.20 -2.62
CA ASN A 589 -2.94 20.21 -3.48
C ASN A 589 -2.23 21.33 -2.70
N GLN A 590 -2.18 21.25 -1.36
CA GLN A 590 -1.62 22.33 -0.54
C GLN A 590 -0.15 22.06 -0.16
N PRO A 591 0.80 22.91 -0.61
CA PRO A 591 2.19 22.79 -0.18
C PRO A 591 2.29 23.07 1.32
N SER A 592 3.05 22.23 2.02
CA SER A 592 3.22 22.20 3.47
C SER A 592 3.89 23.44 4.10
N THR A 593 3.88 24.59 3.42
CA THR A 593 4.72 25.76 3.71
C THR A 593 3.95 27.07 3.89
N GLN A 594 2.64 27.08 4.12
CA GLN A 594 1.94 28.32 4.48
C GLN A 594 1.29 28.28 5.85
N ASN A 595 1.80 29.17 6.72
CA ASN A 595 1.24 29.60 8.00
C ASN A 595 -0.06 30.44 7.84
N SER A 596 -0.82 30.27 6.76
CA SER A 596 -2.15 30.87 6.69
C SER A 596 -3.09 29.97 7.50
N GLY A 597 -3.58 30.48 8.64
CA GLY A 597 -4.39 29.75 9.62
C GLY A 597 -5.74 29.20 9.14
N ILE A 598 -5.95 29.08 7.83
CA ILE A 598 -7.21 28.74 7.17
C ILE A 598 -7.29 27.24 6.84
N HIS A 599 -6.18 26.53 6.65
CA HIS A 599 -6.21 25.12 6.25
C HIS A 599 -5.28 24.25 7.11
N ALA A 600 -5.86 23.26 7.81
CA ALA A 600 -5.09 22.13 8.27
C ALA A 600 -4.70 21.30 7.04
N GLY A 601 -3.46 20.80 6.95
CA GLY A 601 -3.09 19.81 5.93
C GLY A 601 -3.87 18.50 6.12
N LYS A 602 -3.27 17.35 5.78
CA LYS A 602 -3.85 16.05 6.14
C LYS A 602 -4.14 15.94 7.64
N PHE A 603 -5.09 15.09 8.03
CA PHE A 603 -5.53 14.95 9.43
C PHE A 603 -4.95 13.70 10.13
N ASP A 604 -4.66 13.79 11.44
CA ASP A 604 -4.30 12.60 12.23
C ASP A 604 -5.52 11.68 12.39
N VAL A 605 -6.73 12.25 12.42
CA VAL A 605 -8.01 11.52 12.51
C VAL A 605 -9.04 12.10 11.55
N ILE A 606 -9.76 11.25 10.82
CA ILE A 606 -10.96 11.62 10.06
C ILE A 606 -12.13 10.79 10.56
N ASP A 607 -13.25 11.43 10.86
CA ASP A 607 -14.50 10.78 11.23
C ASP A 607 -15.57 10.99 10.15
N LEU A 608 -16.05 9.89 9.58
CA LEU A 608 -17.14 9.85 8.60
C LEU A 608 -18.41 9.32 9.29
N ASP A 609 -19.38 10.19 9.54
CA ASP A 609 -20.68 9.83 10.13
C ASP A 609 -21.86 10.37 9.28
N PRO A 610 -22.03 9.90 8.03
CA PRO A 610 -23.14 10.34 7.18
C PRO A 610 -24.45 9.67 7.54
N TYR A 611 -25.56 10.29 7.13
CA TYR A 611 -26.84 9.60 7.04
C TYR A 611 -26.80 8.55 5.93
N GLY A 612 -26.95 7.27 6.30
CA GLY A 612 -26.90 6.15 5.36
C GLY A 612 -25.49 5.57 5.24
N THR A 613 -24.87 5.69 4.06
CA THR A 613 -23.60 5.00 3.74
C THR A 613 -22.42 5.96 3.72
N ALA A 614 -21.26 5.49 4.19
CA ALA A 614 -19.99 6.20 4.05
C ALA A 614 -19.24 5.92 2.75
N ALA A 615 -19.68 4.97 1.93
CA ALA A 615 -19.00 4.55 0.71
C ALA A 615 -18.57 5.71 -0.23
N PRO A 616 -19.42 6.73 -0.50
CA PRO A 616 -19.03 7.85 -1.36
C PRO A 616 -17.86 8.70 -0.84
N PHE A 617 -17.57 8.63 0.46
CA PHE A 617 -16.55 9.45 1.13
C PHE A 617 -15.26 8.68 1.39
N MET A 618 -15.28 7.34 1.29
CA MET A 618 -14.15 6.46 1.63
C MET A 618 -12.89 6.82 0.83
N ASP A 619 -13.02 7.05 -0.47
CA ASP A 619 -11.88 7.33 -1.36
C ASP A 619 -11.16 8.65 -1.00
N ALA A 620 -11.93 9.71 -0.79
CA ALA A 620 -11.39 11.00 -0.37
C ALA A 620 -10.77 10.92 1.04
N ALA A 621 -11.39 10.16 1.95
CA ALA A 621 -10.92 10.03 3.32
C ALA A 621 -9.60 9.26 3.46
N VAL A 622 -9.43 8.15 2.73
CA VAL A 622 -8.15 7.41 2.75
C VAL A 622 -6.99 8.25 2.21
N GLN A 623 -7.26 9.21 1.34
CA GLN A 623 -6.26 10.14 0.83
C GLN A 623 -6.02 11.35 1.75
N GLY A 624 -7.06 11.82 2.44
CA GLY A 624 -7.03 12.96 3.36
C GLY A 624 -6.40 12.68 4.73
N VAL A 625 -6.34 11.42 5.15
CA VAL A 625 -5.71 11.01 6.41
C VAL A 625 -4.18 11.00 6.30
N LYS A 626 -3.47 11.35 7.38
CA LYS A 626 -2.00 11.27 7.48
C LYS A 626 -1.55 9.81 7.43
N ASP A 627 -0.28 9.61 7.07
CA ASP A 627 0.35 8.29 7.16
C ASP A 627 0.41 7.82 8.62
N GLY A 628 -0.19 6.66 8.90
CA GLY A 628 -0.42 6.16 10.25
C GLY A 628 -1.53 6.92 10.99
N GLY A 629 -2.48 7.55 10.29
CA GLY A 629 -3.64 8.18 10.90
C GLY A 629 -4.83 7.23 11.08
N LEU A 630 -5.83 7.69 11.84
CA LEU A 630 -7.04 6.94 12.16
C LEU A 630 -8.21 7.40 11.28
N LEU A 631 -8.89 6.45 10.65
CA LEU A 631 -10.15 6.67 9.96
C LEU A 631 -11.28 6.02 10.76
N CYS A 632 -12.27 6.81 11.17
CA CYS A 632 -13.48 6.35 11.83
C CYS A 632 -14.63 6.40 10.82
N VAL A 633 -15.37 5.31 10.66
CA VAL A 633 -16.42 5.19 9.64
C VAL A 633 -17.69 4.65 10.27
N THR A 634 -18.81 5.37 10.05
CA THR A 634 -20.15 4.91 10.40
C THR A 634 -20.99 4.68 9.15
N CYS A 635 -21.70 3.56 9.11
CA CYS A 635 -22.70 3.24 8.08
C CYS A 635 -24.02 2.85 8.76
N THR A 636 -25.08 3.65 8.59
CA THR A 636 -26.42 3.41 9.14
C THR A 636 -27.36 2.70 8.16
N ASP A 637 -26.90 2.34 6.97
CA ASP A 637 -27.66 1.65 5.92
C ASP A 637 -27.68 0.12 6.10
N ALA A 638 -27.98 -0.38 7.30
CA ALA A 638 -27.96 -1.82 7.62
C ALA A 638 -28.86 -2.67 6.71
N GLY A 639 -29.93 -2.10 6.15
CA GLY A 639 -30.74 -2.77 5.13
C GLY A 639 -29.97 -3.14 3.86
N VAL A 640 -28.85 -2.46 3.57
CA VAL A 640 -27.98 -2.72 2.43
C VAL A 640 -26.81 -3.63 2.81
N TRP A 641 -26.05 -3.29 3.86
CA TRP A 641 -24.83 -4.05 4.20
C TRP A 641 -25.09 -5.30 5.06
N ALA A 642 -26.19 -5.36 5.82
CA ALA A 642 -26.53 -6.47 6.73
C ALA A 642 -27.74 -7.31 6.27
N SER A 643 -28.27 -7.06 5.07
CA SER A 643 -29.46 -7.75 4.56
C SER A 643 -29.27 -8.28 3.14
N ASN A 644 -30.14 -9.20 2.76
CA ASN A 644 -30.18 -9.82 1.44
C ASN A 644 -31.11 -9.09 0.45
N GLY A 645 -31.75 -7.99 0.87
CA GLY A 645 -32.79 -7.32 0.07
C GLY A 645 -32.26 -6.47 -1.10
N TYR A 646 -31.00 -6.03 -1.05
CA TYR A 646 -30.40 -5.13 -2.05
C TYR A 646 -28.96 -5.52 -2.43
N PRO A 647 -28.72 -6.74 -2.95
CA PRO A 647 -27.37 -7.22 -3.28
C PRO A 647 -26.68 -6.35 -4.34
N GLU A 648 -27.42 -5.86 -5.34
CA GLU A 648 -26.92 -4.97 -6.38
C GLU A 648 -26.45 -3.63 -5.82
N LYS A 649 -27.17 -3.08 -4.82
CA LYS A 649 -26.80 -1.85 -4.14
C LYS A 649 -25.59 -2.05 -3.23
N ALA A 650 -25.53 -3.17 -2.52
CA ALA A 650 -24.36 -3.52 -1.71
C ALA A 650 -23.09 -3.62 -2.57
N TYR A 651 -23.20 -4.25 -3.74
CA TYR A 651 -22.09 -4.33 -4.70
C TYR A 651 -21.66 -2.96 -5.21
N ALA A 652 -22.61 -2.10 -5.58
CA ALA A 652 -22.31 -0.75 -6.07
C ALA A 652 -21.60 0.14 -5.03
N LEU A 653 -21.91 -0.04 -3.74
CA LEU A 653 -21.33 0.77 -2.65
C LEU A 653 -20.01 0.19 -2.12
N TYR A 654 -19.94 -1.13 -1.92
CA TYR A 654 -18.84 -1.77 -1.18
C TYR A 654 -17.98 -2.71 -2.04
N GLY A 655 -18.34 -2.96 -3.30
CA GLY A 655 -17.59 -3.84 -4.21
C GLY A 655 -17.85 -5.34 -4.02
N GLY A 656 -18.80 -5.73 -3.17
CA GLY A 656 -19.17 -7.12 -2.91
C GLY A 656 -20.64 -7.29 -2.54
N VAL A 657 -21.13 -8.52 -2.64
CA VAL A 657 -22.53 -8.87 -2.30
C VAL A 657 -22.66 -9.42 -0.88
N THR A 658 -23.81 -9.18 -0.25
CA THR A 658 -24.12 -9.62 1.11
C THR A 658 -24.33 -11.13 1.22
N ILE A 659 -24.35 -11.60 2.47
CA ILE A 659 -24.68 -12.98 2.82
C ILE A 659 -25.98 -13.03 3.61
N LYS A 660 -26.75 -14.09 3.36
CA LYS A 660 -28.04 -14.35 4.00
C LYS A 660 -27.88 -15.24 5.23
N GLY A 661 -28.59 -14.94 6.30
CA GLY A 661 -28.57 -15.70 7.55
C GLY A 661 -28.09 -14.89 8.76
N SER A 662 -27.94 -15.57 9.90
CA SER A 662 -27.66 -14.92 11.19
C SER A 662 -26.35 -14.12 11.23
N HIS A 663 -25.39 -14.50 10.40
CA HIS A 663 -24.05 -13.93 10.30
C HIS A 663 -23.96 -12.75 9.33
N SER A 664 -25.09 -12.28 8.78
CA SER A 664 -25.13 -11.16 7.81
C SER A 664 -24.50 -9.87 8.35
N HIS A 665 -24.65 -9.60 9.65
CA HIS A 665 -24.08 -8.40 10.29
C HIS A 665 -22.55 -8.40 10.24
N GLU A 666 -21.90 -9.53 10.55
CA GLU A 666 -20.45 -9.65 10.39
C GLU A 666 -20.04 -9.62 8.92
N GLY A 667 -20.79 -10.29 8.03
CA GLY A 667 -20.60 -10.22 6.59
C GLY A 667 -20.56 -8.79 6.06
N GLY A 668 -21.46 -7.94 6.56
CA GLY A 668 -21.48 -6.53 6.18
C GLY A 668 -20.36 -5.69 6.77
N LEU A 669 -19.89 -5.95 7.99
CA LEU A 669 -18.64 -5.35 8.49
C LEU A 669 -17.47 -5.69 7.58
N ARG A 670 -17.38 -6.95 7.13
CA ARG A 670 -16.35 -7.41 6.20
C ARG A 670 -16.49 -6.77 4.80
N LEU A 671 -17.70 -6.45 4.36
CA LEU A 671 -17.92 -5.69 3.12
C LEU A 671 -17.45 -4.23 3.24
N ILE A 672 -17.77 -3.55 4.35
CA ILE A 672 -17.31 -2.18 4.61
C ILE A 672 -15.78 -2.12 4.63
N LEU A 673 -15.13 -3.07 5.32
CA LEU A 673 -13.68 -3.20 5.34
C LEU A 673 -13.10 -3.49 3.96
N HIS A 674 -13.76 -4.32 3.14
CA HIS A 674 -13.34 -4.58 1.77
C HIS A 674 -13.43 -3.32 0.89
N GLY A 675 -14.50 -2.54 1.00
CA GLY A 675 -14.62 -1.24 0.33
C GLY A 675 -13.49 -0.28 0.71
N LEU A 676 -13.18 -0.16 2.00
CA LEU A 676 -12.04 0.65 2.48
C LEU A 676 -10.70 0.13 1.96
N ALA A 677 -10.46 -1.18 2.02
CA ALA A 677 -9.22 -1.81 1.57
C ALA A 677 -8.98 -1.59 0.08
N THR A 678 -10.03 -1.77 -0.74
CA THR A 678 -9.94 -1.60 -2.20
C THR A 678 -9.79 -0.13 -2.60
N SER A 679 -10.44 0.81 -1.90
CA SER A 679 -10.19 2.24 -2.09
C SER A 679 -8.75 2.63 -1.72
N ALA A 680 -8.24 2.19 -0.57
CA ALA A 680 -6.88 2.49 -0.13
C ALA A 680 -5.80 1.88 -1.05
N ALA A 681 -6.00 0.62 -1.47
CA ALA A 681 -5.03 -0.14 -2.26
C ALA A 681 -4.65 0.55 -3.58
N LYS A 682 -5.61 1.23 -4.24
CA LYS A 682 -5.39 1.99 -5.48
C LYS A 682 -4.31 3.07 -5.34
N TYR A 683 -4.08 3.56 -4.13
CA TYR A 683 -3.15 4.66 -3.83
C TYR A 683 -1.88 4.21 -3.11
N GLY A 684 -1.60 2.89 -3.04
CA GLY A 684 -0.46 2.35 -2.30
C GLY A 684 -0.61 2.47 -0.78
N LEU A 685 -1.85 2.61 -0.30
CA LEU A 685 -2.20 2.68 1.11
C LEU A 685 -2.77 1.33 1.58
N ALA A 686 -2.28 0.83 2.69
CA ALA A 686 -2.79 -0.37 3.34
C ALA A 686 -3.65 0.02 4.54
N ILE A 687 -4.62 -0.84 4.86
CA ILE A 687 -5.53 -0.66 5.98
C ILE A 687 -5.22 -1.68 7.08
N GLU A 688 -5.36 -1.27 8.33
CA GLU A 688 -5.32 -2.15 9.50
C GLU A 688 -6.59 -1.90 10.33
N PRO A 689 -7.56 -2.84 10.33
CA PRO A 689 -8.73 -2.76 11.19
C PRO A 689 -8.32 -2.80 12.66
N LEU A 690 -8.70 -1.79 13.44
CA LEU A 690 -8.45 -1.73 14.88
C LEU A 690 -9.66 -2.20 15.68
N LEU A 691 -10.87 -1.81 15.27
CA LEU A 691 -12.13 -2.18 15.92
C LEU A 691 -13.28 -2.04 14.91
N SER A 692 -14.18 -3.03 14.81
CA SER A 692 -15.25 -3.06 13.81
C SER A 692 -16.55 -3.58 14.42
N LEU A 693 -17.48 -2.72 14.79
CA LEU A 693 -18.66 -3.10 15.56
C LEU A 693 -19.95 -2.99 14.75
N SER A 694 -20.81 -4.01 14.83
CA SER A 694 -22.22 -3.92 14.43
C SER A 694 -23.06 -3.58 15.66
N ILE A 695 -23.61 -2.37 15.71
CA ILE A 695 -24.30 -1.81 16.87
C ILE A 695 -25.73 -1.43 16.49
N ASP A 696 -26.70 -2.20 16.97
CA ASP A 696 -28.14 -2.04 16.69
C ASP A 696 -28.46 -1.97 15.19
N PHE A 697 -28.45 -0.76 14.61
CA PHE A 697 -28.80 -0.46 13.22
C PHE A 697 -27.67 0.17 12.41
N TYR A 698 -26.46 0.31 12.97
CA TYR A 698 -25.31 0.88 12.27
C TYR A 698 -24.04 0.07 12.48
N ALA A 699 -23.12 0.19 11.54
CA ALA A 699 -21.75 -0.30 11.65
C ALA A 699 -20.83 0.85 12.06
N ARG A 700 -19.87 0.58 12.95
CA ARG A 700 -18.79 1.51 13.32
C ARG A 700 -17.44 0.84 13.16
N VAL A 701 -16.59 1.39 12.32
CA VAL A 701 -15.27 0.82 12.01
C VAL A 701 -14.18 1.85 12.28
N PHE A 702 -13.13 1.44 12.98
CA PHE A 702 -11.91 2.20 13.25
C PHE A 702 -10.76 1.51 12.53
N VAL A 703 -10.12 2.23 11.61
CA VAL A 703 -9.08 1.70 10.73
C VAL A 703 -7.87 2.60 10.77
N ARG A 704 -6.69 2.01 11.02
CA ARG A 704 -5.42 2.70 10.81
C ARG A 704 -5.05 2.62 9.34
N ILE A 705 -4.71 3.76 8.74
CA ILE A 705 -4.29 3.87 7.33
C ILE A 705 -2.82 4.25 7.28
N HIS A 706 -2.03 3.56 6.48
CA HIS A 706 -0.62 3.85 6.30
C HIS A 706 -0.15 3.56 4.88
N ARG A 707 0.90 4.25 4.47
CA ARG A 707 1.51 4.09 3.15
C ARG A 707 2.49 2.92 3.18
N SER A 708 2.12 1.85 2.50
CA SER A 708 2.98 0.68 2.34
C SER A 708 2.56 -0.09 1.09
N PRO A 709 3.15 0.21 -0.08
CA PRO A 709 2.88 -0.56 -1.29
C PRO A 709 3.27 -2.04 -1.18
N ALA A 710 4.13 -2.38 -0.22
CA ALA A 710 4.44 -3.76 0.12
C ALA A 710 3.26 -4.44 0.81
N GLU A 711 2.63 -3.80 1.79
CA GLU A 711 1.49 -4.37 2.51
C GLU A 711 0.22 -4.44 1.66
N VAL A 712 0.05 -3.51 0.71
CA VAL A 712 -1.07 -3.55 -0.25
C VAL A 712 -1.15 -4.89 -1.01
N LYS A 713 -0.01 -5.58 -1.19
CA LYS A 713 0.03 -6.89 -1.88
C LYS A 713 -0.75 -7.98 -1.15
N PHE A 714 -0.89 -7.86 0.19
CA PHE A 714 -1.69 -8.80 0.99
C PHE A 714 -3.21 -8.59 0.82
N ALA A 715 -3.67 -7.44 0.32
CA ALA A 715 -5.10 -7.13 0.21
C ALA A 715 -5.87 -8.19 -0.61
N SER A 716 -5.25 -8.72 -1.67
CA SER A 716 -5.84 -9.80 -2.48
C SER A 716 -6.00 -11.11 -1.70
N GLY A 717 -5.05 -11.44 -0.84
CA GLY A 717 -5.09 -12.64 0.01
C GLY A 717 -6.03 -12.48 1.21
N ASN A 718 -6.23 -11.24 1.65
CA ASN A 718 -7.17 -10.84 2.71
C ASN A 718 -8.56 -10.52 2.15
N THR A 719 -8.89 -11.00 0.96
CA THR A 719 -10.23 -10.93 0.37
C THR A 719 -10.75 -12.34 0.13
N MET A 720 -11.98 -12.61 0.53
CA MET A 720 -12.63 -13.92 0.39
C MET A 720 -14.03 -13.84 -0.22
N LEU A 721 -14.40 -14.93 -0.88
CA LEU A 721 -15.77 -15.29 -1.21
C LEU A 721 -16.33 -16.23 -0.13
N VAL A 722 -17.65 -16.26 0.01
CA VAL A 722 -18.34 -17.15 0.96
C VAL A 722 -19.38 -17.95 0.21
N PHE A 723 -19.28 -19.28 0.24
CA PHE A 723 -20.32 -20.19 -0.25
C PHE A 723 -21.25 -20.52 0.91
N ASN A 724 -22.48 -20.05 0.85
CA ASN A 724 -23.43 -20.11 1.97
C ASN A 724 -24.69 -20.92 1.60
N CYS A 725 -25.05 -21.89 2.44
CA CYS A 725 -26.26 -22.70 2.32
C CYS A 725 -27.44 -21.99 3.01
N ASP A 726 -27.91 -20.92 2.40
CA ASP A 726 -28.96 -20.03 2.93
C ASP A 726 -30.38 -20.61 2.89
N SER A 727 -30.65 -21.54 1.97
CA SER A 727 -31.95 -22.18 1.74
C SER A 727 -32.10 -23.52 2.44
N GLY A 728 -30.99 -24.05 2.97
CA GLY A 728 -30.92 -25.35 3.62
C GLY A 728 -30.55 -25.24 5.09
N CYS A 729 -29.31 -25.64 5.41
CA CYS A 729 -28.88 -25.85 6.79
C CYS A 729 -28.16 -24.64 7.42
N GLY A 730 -27.82 -23.61 6.64
CA GLY A 730 -27.09 -22.42 7.11
C GLY A 730 -25.58 -22.57 7.15
N ALA A 731 -25.02 -23.70 6.68
CA ALA A 731 -23.59 -23.93 6.63
C ALA A 731 -22.89 -23.06 5.58
N TRP A 732 -21.63 -22.69 5.84
CA TRP A 732 -20.82 -21.87 4.93
C TRP A 732 -19.39 -22.38 4.76
N THR A 733 -18.75 -21.97 3.68
CA THR A 733 -17.33 -22.22 3.38
C THR A 733 -16.69 -20.97 2.78
N THR A 734 -15.50 -20.59 3.23
CA THR A 734 -14.81 -19.37 2.78
C THR A 734 -13.67 -19.67 1.81
N GLN A 735 -13.64 -18.99 0.66
CA GLN A 735 -12.61 -19.14 -0.36
C GLN A 735 -11.81 -17.83 -0.51
N PRO A 736 -10.50 -17.82 -0.21
CA PRO A 736 -9.66 -16.65 -0.48
C PRO A 736 -9.50 -16.43 -1.99
N LEU A 737 -9.37 -15.17 -2.43
CA LEU A 737 -9.13 -14.85 -3.84
C LEU A 737 -7.71 -15.22 -4.29
N THR A 738 -6.71 -14.97 -3.44
CA THR A 738 -5.32 -15.36 -3.68
C THR A 738 -4.73 -16.07 -2.47
N GLN A 739 -3.63 -16.80 -2.67
CA GLN A 739 -2.86 -17.42 -1.59
C GLN A 739 -1.56 -16.66 -1.37
N THR A 740 -1.36 -16.22 -0.14
CA THR A 740 -0.07 -15.68 0.32
C THR A 740 0.63 -16.76 1.12
N LYS A 741 1.82 -17.18 0.67
CA LYS A 741 2.65 -18.20 1.35
C LYS A 741 4.01 -17.62 1.68
N GLN A 742 4.43 -17.76 2.92
CA GLN A 742 5.81 -17.46 3.30
C GLN A 742 6.74 -18.54 2.74
N ARG A 743 7.84 -18.13 2.10
CA ARG A 743 8.90 -18.99 1.58
C ARG A 743 10.24 -18.44 2.04
N LEU A 744 11.26 -19.28 2.08
CA LEU A 744 12.62 -18.85 2.38
C LEU A 744 13.37 -18.57 1.07
N ASP A 745 14.13 -17.48 1.02
CA ASP A 745 15.03 -17.19 -0.07
C ASP A 745 16.26 -18.13 -0.03
N LYS A 746 17.12 -18.06 -1.06
CA LYS A 746 18.37 -18.85 -1.11
C LYS A 746 19.35 -18.57 0.05
N LYS A 747 19.11 -17.54 0.85
CA LYS A 747 19.92 -17.11 1.99
C LYS A 747 19.22 -17.41 3.33
N GLY A 748 18.06 -18.07 3.32
CA GLY A 748 17.28 -18.39 4.52
C GLY A 748 16.39 -17.25 5.04
N ASN A 749 16.25 -16.13 4.33
CA ASN A 749 15.36 -15.05 4.75
C ASN A 749 13.92 -15.32 4.29
N PRO A 750 12.91 -15.09 5.16
CA PRO A 750 11.52 -15.21 4.77
C PRO A 750 11.09 -14.12 3.78
N TYR A 751 10.37 -14.51 2.74
CA TYR A 751 9.67 -13.64 1.82
C TYR A 751 8.27 -14.20 1.51
N TYR A 752 7.34 -13.35 1.11
CA TYR A 752 6.00 -13.78 0.75
C TYR A 752 5.87 -14.01 -0.76
N HIS A 753 5.40 -15.20 -1.12
CA HIS A 753 4.98 -15.55 -2.47
C HIS A 753 3.46 -15.41 -2.60
N TYR A 754 3.02 -14.62 -3.58
CA TYR A 754 1.62 -14.41 -3.90
C TYR A 754 1.25 -15.29 -5.10
N GLY A 755 0.33 -16.22 -4.90
CA GLY A 755 -0.12 -17.16 -5.92
C GLY A 755 -1.64 -17.19 -6.05
N PHE A 756 -2.14 -17.83 -7.10
CA PHE A 756 -3.56 -18.05 -7.28
C PHE A 756 -4.10 -19.02 -6.22
N ALA A 757 -5.30 -18.74 -5.70
CA ALA A 757 -6.04 -19.72 -4.92
C ALA A 757 -6.66 -20.76 -5.87
N GLN A 758 -6.60 -22.03 -5.50
CA GLN A 758 -7.30 -23.09 -6.21
C GLN A 758 -8.79 -23.01 -5.87
N GLY A 759 -9.66 -23.09 -6.88
CA GLY A 759 -11.11 -23.09 -6.68
C GLY A 759 -11.83 -24.06 -7.62
N PRO A 760 -13.15 -24.24 -7.45
CA PRO A 760 -13.94 -23.89 -6.27
C PRO A 760 -13.75 -24.93 -5.14
N ILE A 761 -13.72 -24.46 -3.89
CA ILE A 761 -13.58 -25.35 -2.71
C ILE A 761 -14.91 -25.98 -2.27
N ALA A 762 -16.03 -25.45 -2.74
CA ALA A 762 -17.37 -25.94 -2.46
C ALA A 762 -18.11 -26.19 -3.77
N GLY A 763 -18.97 -27.22 -3.79
CA GLY A 763 -19.84 -27.51 -4.93
C GLY A 763 -21.01 -26.54 -5.05
N THR A 764 -21.86 -26.74 -6.06
CA THR A 764 -23.11 -25.97 -6.24
C THR A 764 -24.21 -26.32 -5.22
N HIS A 765 -24.00 -27.41 -4.48
CA HIS A 765 -24.90 -27.91 -3.45
C HIS A 765 -24.10 -28.17 -2.17
N CYS A 766 -24.73 -27.92 -1.03
CA CYS A 766 -24.15 -28.07 0.30
C CYS A 766 -23.83 -29.54 0.58
N GLU A 767 -22.62 -29.83 1.03
CA GLU A 767 -22.18 -31.19 1.36
C GLU A 767 -22.94 -31.79 2.56
N HIS A 768 -23.44 -30.95 3.46
CA HIS A 768 -24.14 -31.41 4.66
C HIS A 768 -25.60 -31.80 4.37
N CYS A 769 -26.36 -30.95 3.67
CA CYS A 769 -27.80 -31.15 3.47
C CYS A 769 -28.26 -31.27 2.00
N GLY A 770 -27.38 -31.07 1.01
CA GLY A 770 -27.70 -31.19 -0.41
C GLY A 770 -28.46 -30.01 -1.03
N PHE A 771 -28.74 -28.94 -0.28
CA PHE A 771 -29.43 -27.75 -0.79
C PHE A 771 -28.48 -26.80 -1.52
N LYS A 772 -29.03 -25.89 -2.33
CA LYS A 772 -28.25 -24.91 -3.11
C LYS A 772 -27.38 -24.03 -2.21
N THR A 773 -26.17 -23.74 -2.68
CA THR A 773 -25.24 -22.79 -2.07
C THR A 773 -25.18 -21.52 -2.90
N HIS A 774 -25.33 -20.36 -2.26
CA HIS A 774 -25.17 -19.05 -2.88
C HIS A 774 -23.80 -18.45 -2.56
N VAL A 775 -23.31 -17.58 -3.44
CA VAL A 775 -22.01 -16.90 -3.28
C VAL A 775 -22.23 -15.52 -2.69
N GLY A 776 -21.49 -15.22 -1.63
CA GLY A 776 -21.33 -13.89 -1.03
C GLY A 776 -19.92 -13.35 -1.18
N GLY A 777 -19.74 -12.03 -0.98
CA GLY A 777 -18.47 -11.33 -1.15
C GLY A 777 -18.27 -10.75 -2.55
N PRO A 778 -17.03 -10.39 -2.94
CA PRO A 778 -15.81 -10.42 -2.12
C PRO A 778 -15.93 -9.57 -0.85
N MET A 779 -15.34 -10.04 0.24
CA MET A 779 -15.33 -9.35 1.53
C MET A 779 -14.01 -9.58 2.27
N TRP A 780 -13.77 -8.79 3.31
CA TRP A 780 -12.55 -8.86 4.11
C TRP A 780 -12.40 -10.20 4.84
N ALA A 781 -11.27 -10.87 4.60
CA ALA A 781 -10.91 -12.15 5.20
C ALA A 781 -9.94 -12.01 6.39
N GLY A 782 -9.41 -10.80 6.63
CA GLY A 782 -8.54 -10.54 7.77
C GLY A 782 -9.30 -10.45 9.11
N PRO A 783 -8.58 -10.23 10.22
CA PRO A 783 -9.17 -9.90 11.52
C PRO A 783 -10.05 -8.65 11.45
N LEU A 784 -11.10 -8.61 12.27
CA LEU A 784 -11.98 -7.44 12.42
C LEU A 784 -11.43 -6.42 13.43
N HIS A 785 -10.54 -6.85 14.31
CA HIS A 785 -10.06 -6.10 15.47
C HIS A 785 -8.55 -6.26 15.65
N ASN A 786 -7.96 -5.29 16.33
CA ASN A 786 -6.63 -5.40 16.93
C ASN A 786 -6.83 -5.54 18.46
N PRO A 787 -6.47 -6.69 19.07
CA PRO A 787 -6.76 -6.95 20.49
C PRO A 787 -6.07 -5.96 21.42
N HIS A 788 -4.86 -5.48 21.07
CA HIS A 788 -4.16 -4.47 21.85
C HIS A 788 -4.86 -3.12 21.85
N PHE A 789 -5.52 -2.76 20.73
CA PHE A 789 -6.30 -1.53 20.68
C PHE A 789 -7.54 -1.59 21.56
N ILE A 790 -8.25 -2.73 21.54
CA ILE A 790 -9.42 -2.95 22.40
C ILE A 790 -9.00 -2.93 23.87
N GLN A 791 -7.93 -3.67 24.22
CA GLN A 791 -7.43 -3.72 25.59
C GLN A 791 -7.07 -2.32 26.10
N LYS A 792 -6.38 -1.49 25.28
CA LYS A 792 -6.04 -0.14 25.72
C LYS A 792 -7.27 0.73 25.98
N ILE A 793 -8.36 0.57 25.24
CA ILE A 793 -9.63 1.27 25.55
C ILE A 793 -10.25 0.74 26.85
N LEU A 794 -10.28 -0.58 27.05
CA LEU A 794 -10.79 -1.21 28.28
C LEU A 794 -10.02 -0.75 29.52
N ASP A 795 -8.70 -0.65 29.43
CA ASP A 795 -7.82 -0.20 30.52
C ASP A 795 -8.08 1.27 30.91
N MET A 796 -8.63 2.08 30.00
CA MET A 796 -8.99 3.48 30.29
C MET A 796 -10.33 3.61 31.01
N LEU A 797 -11.23 2.64 30.89
CA LEU A 797 -12.60 2.75 31.42
C LEU A 797 -12.69 2.96 32.94
N PRO A 798 -11.83 2.36 33.79
CA PRO A 798 -11.86 2.59 35.24
C PRO A 798 -11.60 4.05 35.64
N ASP A 799 -10.78 4.77 34.88
CA ASP A 799 -10.36 6.15 35.19
C ASP A 799 -11.28 7.21 34.56
N VAL A 800 -12.29 6.79 33.82
CA VAL A 800 -13.22 7.67 33.10
C VAL A 800 -14.39 8.05 34.00
N ASP A 801 -14.72 9.35 34.00
CA ASP A 801 -15.87 9.89 34.73
C ASP A 801 -17.21 9.36 34.18
N ARG A 802 -17.93 8.62 35.02
CA ARG A 802 -19.22 7.99 34.68
C ARG A 802 -20.37 9.00 34.52
N ASP A 803 -20.22 10.19 35.07
CA ASP A 803 -21.19 11.27 34.92
C ASP A 803 -21.04 11.98 33.57
N ILE A 804 -19.88 11.85 32.93
CA ILE A 804 -19.64 12.34 31.56
C ILE A 804 -20.01 11.27 30.54
N TYR A 805 -19.59 10.02 30.77
CA TYR A 805 -19.78 8.91 29.85
C TYR A 805 -20.83 7.92 30.37
N HIS A 806 -22.10 8.24 30.15
CA HIS A 806 -23.22 7.41 30.62
C HIS A 806 -23.27 6.01 29.99
N THR A 807 -22.55 5.77 28.88
CA THR A 807 -22.57 4.47 28.18
C THR A 807 -21.39 3.54 28.50
N VAL A 808 -20.57 3.86 29.52
CA VAL A 808 -19.37 3.08 29.90
C VAL A 808 -19.66 1.59 30.10
N GLU A 809 -20.74 1.22 30.79
CA GLU A 809 -21.06 -0.20 31.03
C GLU A 809 -21.36 -0.96 29.73
N ARG A 810 -22.01 -0.29 28.77
CA ARG A 810 -22.28 -0.84 27.44
C ARG A 810 -20.99 -0.95 26.63
N ILE A 811 -20.08 0.03 26.74
CA ILE A 811 -18.78 0.00 26.06
C ILE A 811 -17.95 -1.16 26.60
N GLU A 812 -17.87 -1.30 27.93
CA GLU A 812 -17.15 -2.40 28.59
C GLU A 812 -17.66 -3.76 28.11
N GLY A 813 -18.99 -3.97 28.12
CA GLY A 813 -19.58 -5.23 27.69
C GLY A 813 -19.38 -5.53 26.19
N MET A 814 -19.52 -4.51 25.33
CA MET A 814 -19.34 -4.66 23.88
C MET A 814 -17.88 -4.95 23.52
N LEU A 815 -16.94 -4.17 24.07
CA LEU A 815 -15.51 -4.32 23.80
C LEU A 815 -14.95 -5.63 24.38
N THR A 816 -15.39 -6.04 25.57
CA THR A 816 -15.00 -7.34 26.13
C THR A 816 -15.49 -8.47 25.22
N THR A 817 -16.72 -8.39 24.71
CA THR A 817 -17.24 -9.40 23.79
C THR A 817 -16.47 -9.43 22.47
N ALA A 818 -16.11 -8.27 21.92
CA ALA A 818 -15.29 -8.17 20.71
C ALA A 818 -13.85 -8.69 20.93
N LEU A 819 -13.27 -8.51 22.12
CA LEU A 819 -11.97 -9.08 22.49
C LEU A 819 -12.04 -10.60 22.60
N GLU A 820 -13.09 -11.13 23.23
CA GLU A 820 -13.35 -12.58 23.39
C GLU A 820 -13.60 -13.29 22.03
N GLU A 821 -13.86 -12.58 20.93
CA GLU A 821 -14.11 -13.20 19.62
C GLU A 821 -12.86 -13.81 18.97
N ASP A 822 -11.66 -13.34 19.32
CA ASP A 822 -10.42 -13.85 18.74
C ASP A 822 -10.03 -15.19 19.37
N LEU A 823 -10.40 -16.26 18.67
CA LEU A 823 -10.07 -17.64 19.06
C LEU A 823 -8.55 -17.91 19.08
N ASN A 824 -7.68 -17.03 18.59
CA ASN A 824 -6.23 -17.26 18.59
C ASN A 824 -5.49 -16.62 19.78
N LEU A 825 -6.18 -15.92 20.68
CA LEU A 825 -5.56 -15.25 21.83
C LEU A 825 -4.81 -16.23 22.76
N ASP A 826 -5.29 -17.46 22.90
CA ASP A 826 -4.63 -18.48 23.73
C ASP A 826 -3.31 -19.00 23.12
N THR A 827 -3.20 -19.03 21.79
CA THR A 827 -2.01 -19.51 21.07
C THR A 827 -0.82 -18.55 21.22
N ILE A 828 -1.09 -17.24 21.40
CA ILE A 828 -0.06 -16.24 21.71
C ILE A 828 0.53 -16.49 23.11
N SER A 829 -0.24 -17.06 24.03
CA SER A 829 0.24 -17.43 25.38
C SER A 829 0.92 -18.80 25.46
N SER A 830 0.78 -19.67 24.44
CA SER A 830 1.16 -21.09 24.55
C SER A 830 2.02 -21.67 23.41
N SER A 831 2.30 -20.93 22.32
CA SER A 831 3.17 -21.42 21.23
C SER A 831 4.25 -20.41 20.82
N ALA A 832 5.18 -20.09 21.71
CA ALA A 832 6.48 -19.55 21.31
C ALA A 832 7.43 -20.70 20.93
N PRO A 833 7.96 -20.77 19.69
CA PRO A 833 9.04 -21.68 19.35
C PRO A 833 10.32 -21.25 20.10
N THR A 834 10.98 -22.21 20.73
CA THR A 834 12.13 -22.10 21.64
C THR A 834 13.43 -21.57 20.99
N GLY A 835 13.37 -20.82 19.89
CA GLY A 835 14.53 -20.25 19.19
C GLY A 835 14.54 -18.73 19.06
N THR A 836 13.45 -18.06 19.43
CA THR A 836 13.29 -16.59 19.31
C THR A 836 13.08 -15.90 20.66
N LEU A 837 13.21 -16.64 21.77
CA LEU A 837 13.10 -16.09 23.12
C LEU A 837 14.30 -15.22 23.51
N ALA A 838 15.50 -15.46 22.96
CA ALA A 838 16.68 -14.63 23.29
C ALA A 838 16.59 -13.17 22.79
N ALA A 839 15.81 -12.88 21.73
CA ALA A 839 15.62 -11.51 21.23
C ALA A 839 14.40 -10.80 21.83
N VAL A 840 13.53 -11.55 22.51
CA VAL A 840 12.37 -11.01 23.24
C VAL A 840 12.72 -10.82 24.71
N GLU A 841 13.56 -11.70 25.30
CA GLU A 841 14.06 -11.57 26.68
C GLU A 841 14.89 -10.30 26.90
N GLU A 842 15.65 -9.83 25.90
CA GLU A 842 16.39 -8.57 25.99
C GLU A 842 15.48 -7.31 25.96
N LEU A 843 14.19 -7.49 25.63
CA LEU A 843 13.16 -6.44 25.72
C LEU A 843 12.18 -6.64 26.88
N THR A 844 12.14 -7.82 27.51
CA THR A 844 11.26 -8.12 28.66
C THR A 844 11.95 -8.11 30.02
N GLU A 845 13.27 -7.95 30.12
CA GLU A 845 13.94 -7.72 31.41
C GLU A 845 14.00 -6.25 31.87
N VAL A 846 13.37 -5.33 31.13
CA VAL A 846 13.12 -3.95 31.60
C VAL A 846 11.63 -3.64 31.55
N SER A 847 10.82 -4.26 32.41
CA SER A 847 9.58 -3.69 32.96
C SER A 847 8.76 -4.73 33.75
N THR A 848 9.31 -5.22 34.86
CA THR A 848 8.51 -5.60 36.03
C THR A 848 8.12 -4.34 36.83
N SER A 849 7.52 -3.37 36.14
CA SER A 849 6.88 -2.20 36.73
C SER A 849 5.59 -1.91 35.96
N SER A 850 4.51 -1.76 36.72
CA SER A 850 3.16 -1.35 36.34
C SER A 850 3.10 -0.04 35.49
N GLU A 851 3.60 -0.06 34.25
CA GLU A 851 3.49 1.08 33.32
C GLU A 851 2.75 0.68 32.03
N TYR A 852 1.64 1.36 31.77
CA TYR A 852 0.82 1.27 30.57
C TYR A 852 1.65 1.60 29.31
N SER A 853 1.89 0.62 28.44
CA SER A 853 2.52 0.90 27.14
C SER A 853 1.52 1.61 26.24
N ALA A 854 1.68 2.93 26.07
CA ALA A 854 0.80 3.75 25.24
C ALA A 854 0.78 3.32 23.75
N ILE A 855 1.71 2.48 23.30
CA ILE A 855 1.90 2.13 21.88
C ILE A 855 1.14 0.86 21.53
N VAL A 856 0.14 1.00 20.65
CA VAL A 856 -0.59 -0.11 20.03
C VAL A 856 0.28 -0.78 18.94
N PRO A 857 0.67 -2.06 19.08
CA PRO A 857 1.43 -2.80 18.08
C PRO A 857 0.69 -2.96 16.76
N ARG A 858 1.46 -3.21 15.69
CA ARG A 858 0.94 -3.49 14.34
C ARG A 858 0.57 -4.97 14.23
N SER A 859 -0.62 -5.26 13.72
CA SER A 859 -1.01 -6.62 13.32
C SER A 859 -0.21 -7.09 12.10
N ASP A 860 0.10 -8.38 12.01
CA ASP A 860 0.76 -8.94 10.82
C ASP A 860 -0.22 -8.88 9.62
N PRO A 861 0.16 -8.20 8.51
CA PRO A 861 -0.69 -8.03 7.34
C PRO A 861 -1.02 -9.35 6.61
N ALA A 862 -0.28 -10.43 6.87
CA ALA A 862 -0.53 -11.74 6.30
C ALA A 862 -1.61 -12.55 7.06
N ILE A 863 -2.00 -12.11 8.27
CA ILE A 863 -2.99 -12.81 9.09
C ILE A 863 -4.35 -12.76 8.42
N ARG A 864 -5.00 -13.92 8.36
CA ARG A 864 -6.39 -14.10 8.00
C ARG A 864 -7.16 -14.60 9.20
N ASP A 865 -8.43 -14.25 9.28
CA ASP A 865 -9.34 -14.81 10.26
C ASP A 865 -9.65 -16.27 9.87
N PRO A 866 -9.20 -17.26 10.66
CA PRO A 866 -9.37 -18.67 10.30
C PRO A 866 -10.81 -19.15 10.47
N PHE A 867 -11.59 -18.50 11.34
CA PHE A 867 -12.93 -18.95 11.74
C PHE A 867 -13.92 -17.79 11.69
N PRO A 868 -14.15 -17.20 10.50
CA PRO A 868 -15.08 -16.08 10.35
C PRO A 868 -16.52 -16.56 10.59
N PHE A 869 -17.38 -15.62 10.99
CA PHE A 869 -18.81 -15.79 11.22
C PHE A 869 -19.20 -16.58 12.49
N TYR A 870 -20.51 -16.61 12.73
CA TYR A 870 -21.14 -17.24 13.87
C TYR A 870 -22.53 -17.78 13.48
N PHE A 871 -23.07 -18.71 14.27
CA PHE A 871 -24.43 -19.22 14.08
C PHE A 871 -25.24 -19.09 15.37
N THR A 872 -26.54 -19.34 15.28
CA THR A 872 -27.43 -19.41 16.46
C THR A 872 -27.97 -20.81 16.63
N LEU A 873 -28.04 -21.27 17.88
CA LEU A 873 -28.54 -22.61 18.21
C LEU A 873 -30.00 -22.81 17.82
N SER A 874 -30.80 -21.74 17.88
CA SER A 874 -32.20 -21.75 17.42
C SER A 874 -32.31 -21.98 15.91
N SER A 875 -31.37 -21.48 15.10
CA SER A 875 -31.34 -21.80 13.66
C SER A 875 -31.05 -23.28 13.41
N LEU A 876 -30.11 -23.87 14.16
CA LEU A 876 -29.81 -25.31 14.03
C LEU A 876 -30.99 -26.17 14.48
N ALA A 877 -31.60 -25.85 15.62
CA ALA A 877 -32.76 -26.56 16.15
C ALA A 877 -33.97 -26.48 15.20
N LYS A 878 -34.16 -25.33 14.54
CA LYS A 878 -35.19 -25.13 13.50
C LYS A 878 -35.01 -26.08 12.31
N VAL A 879 -33.77 -26.31 11.87
CA VAL A 879 -33.49 -27.23 10.75
C VAL A 879 -33.88 -28.67 11.10
N LEU A 880 -33.66 -29.09 12.35
CA LEU A 880 -33.95 -30.46 12.82
C LEU A 880 -35.33 -30.62 13.46
N HIS A 881 -36.12 -29.55 13.59
CA HIS A 881 -37.41 -29.56 14.31
C HIS A 881 -37.31 -30.13 15.74
N THR A 882 -36.24 -29.79 16.46
CA THR A 882 -36.00 -30.20 17.86
C THR A 882 -36.03 -29.01 18.82
N SER A 883 -36.02 -29.29 20.12
CA SER A 883 -35.87 -28.26 21.16
C SER A 883 -34.49 -27.62 21.10
N THR A 884 -34.41 -26.31 21.33
CA THR A 884 -33.14 -25.56 21.30
C THR A 884 -32.24 -26.01 22.45
N ILE A 885 -31.06 -26.52 22.12
CA ILE A 885 -30.02 -26.86 23.10
C ILE A 885 -29.57 -25.62 23.88
N SER A 886 -29.34 -25.76 25.18
CA SER A 886 -28.78 -24.69 26.02
C SER A 886 -27.39 -24.32 25.52
N ALA A 887 -27.01 -23.03 25.61
CA ALA A 887 -25.69 -22.59 25.16
C ALA A 887 -24.58 -23.30 25.95
N ASP A 888 -24.78 -23.54 27.24
CA ASP A 888 -23.79 -24.18 28.10
C ASP A 888 -23.63 -25.67 27.78
N ALA A 889 -24.72 -26.40 27.50
CA ALA A 889 -24.62 -27.80 27.05
C ALA A 889 -23.90 -27.91 25.70
N PHE A 890 -24.17 -27.01 24.76
CA PHE A 890 -23.52 -27.02 23.45
C PHE A 890 -22.02 -26.67 23.56
N ARG A 891 -21.66 -25.68 24.39
CA ARG A 891 -20.25 -25.36 24.66
C ARG A 891 -19.52 -26.50 25.37
N GLY A 892 -20.19 -27.15 26.33
CA GLY A 892 -19.69 -28.35 26.99
C GLY A 892 -19.37 -29.47 26.00
N ALA A 893 -20.28 -29.72 25.06
CA ALA A 893 -20.08 -30.69 23.99
C ALA A 893 -18.87 -30.34 23.10
N LEU A 894 -18.77 -29.10 22.62
CA LEU A 894 -17.62 -28.66 21.83
C LEU A 894 -16.30 -28.83 22.58
N ARG A 895 -16.25 -28.41 23.85
CA ARG A 895 -15.03 -28.47 24.67
C ARG A 895 -14.63 -29.91 25.02
N SER A 896 -15.59 -30.80 25.25
CA SER A 896 -15.32 -32.23 25.44
C SER A 896 -14.66 -32.88 24.22
N LEU A 897 -14.90 -32.32 23.02
CA LEU A 897 -14.30 -32.74 21.76
C LEU A 897 -13.01 -31.97 21.41
N GLY A 898 -12.55 -31.07 22.28
CA GLY A 898 -11.34 -30.27 22.07
C GLY A 898 -11.53 -29.01 21.22
N TYR A 899 -12.76 -28.61 20.91
CA TYR A 899 -13.05 -27.38 20.17
C TYR A 899 -13.35 -26.21 21.10
N ARG A 900 -12.99 -25.01 20.65
CA ARG A 900 -13.21 -23.76 21.39
C ARG A 900 -14.49 -23.10 20.92
N SER A 901 -15.09 -22.31 21.81
CA SER A 901 -16.32 -21.59 21.47
C SER A 901 -16.40 -20.24 22.16
N THR A 902 -16.79 -19.22 21.41
CA THR A 902 -16.96 -17.86 21.90
C THR A 902 -18.32 -17.32 21.46
N ARG A 903 -18.65 -16.09 21.88
CA ARG A 903 -19.85 -15.36 21.46
C ARG A 903 -19.46 -14.35 20.39
N SER A 904 -20.43 -13.84 19.64
CA SER A 904 -20.20 -12.67 18.81
C SER A 904 -20.84 -11.39 19.37
N HIS A 905 -20.13 -10.28 19.26
CA HIS A 905 -20.59 -8.93 19.56
C HIS A 905 -21.72 -8.50 18.61
N ALA A 906 -21.72 -8.99 17.37
CA ALA A 906 -22.66 -8.56 16.33
C ALA A 906 -24.11 -8.97 16.60
N LYS A 907 -24.33 -10.05 17.35
CA LYS A 907 -25.68 -10.52 17.70
C LYS A 907 -25.68 -11.36 18.98
N PRO A 908 -26.68 -11.20 19.88
CA PRO A 908 -26.81 -12.03 21.08
C PRO A 908 -27.16 -13.49 20.76
N ASN A 909 -26.90 -14.37 21.73
CA ASN A 909 -27.21 -15.82 21.66
C ASN A 909 -26.57 -16.53 20.46
N THR A 910 -25.34 -16.12 20.14
CA THR A 910 -24.53 -16.66 19.06
C THR A 910 -23.42 -17.57 19.58
N ILE A 911 -23.00 -18.50 18.74
CA ILE A 911 -21.83 -19.35 18.94
C ILE A 911 -20.90 -19.16 17.76
N ARG A 912 -19.64 -18.85 18.07
CA ARG A 912 -18.49 -18.87 17.18
C ARG A 912 -17.56 -19.99 17.64
N THR A 913 -16.96 -20.76 16.74
CA THR A 913 -16.16 -21.95 17.08
C THR A 913 -15.16 -22.28 15.98
N ASP A 914 -14.10 -22.98 16.33
CA ASP A 914 -13.14 -23.60 15.40
C ASP A 914 -13.58 -25.01 14.95
N ALA A 915 -14.72 -25.51 15.42
CA ALA A 915 -15.29 -26.79 14.99
C ALA A 915 -15.82 -26.72 13.54
N PRO A 916 -15.51 -27.74 12.71
CA PRO A 916 -16.09 -27.84 11.38
C PRO A 916 -17.58 -28.17 11.44
N TRP A 917 -18.31 -27.84 10.37
CA TRP A 917 -19.76 -28.07 10.26
C TRP A 917 -20.19 -29.51 10.49
N ASP A 918 -19.37 -30.49 10.11
CA ASP A 918 -19.68 -31.90 10.33
C ASP A 918 -19.76 -32.25 11.82
N VAL A 919 -18.88 -31.66 12.65
CA VAL A 919 -18.89 -31.83 14.10
C VAL A 919 -20.09 -31.11 14.71
N ILE A 920 -20.39 -29.88 14.26
CA ILE A 920 -21.56 -29.12 14.70
C ILE A 920 -22.84 -29.94 14.47
N TRP A 921 -22.99 -30.54 13.28
CA TRP A 921 -24.15 -31.37 12.97
C TRP A 921 -24.15 -32.71 13.72
N GLU A 922 -22.98 -33.30 14.03
CA GLU A 922 -22.92 -34.50 14.88
C GLU A 922 -23.38 -34.21 16.31
N ILE A 923 -22.95 -33.10 16.91
CA ILE A 923 -23.43 -32.66 18.23
C ILE A 923 -24.96 -32.50 18.21
N MET A 924 -25.51 -31.89 17.17
CA MET A 924 -26.95 -31.72 17.04
C MET A 924 -27.71 -33.04 16.82
N ARG A 925 -27.13 -34.01 16.09
CA ARG A 925 -27.70 -35.37 15.96
C ARG A 925 -27.70 -36.09 17.30
N GLU A 926 -26.62 -36.00 18.06
CA GLU A 926 -26.51 -36.59 19.40
C GLU A 926 -27.44 -35.92 20.40
N TRP A 927 -27.70 -34.62 20.27
CA TRP A 927 -28.72 -33.92 21.06
C TRP A 927 -30.11 -34.50 20.81
N VAL A 928 -30.46 -34.72 19.54
CA VAL A 928 -31.73 -35.36 19.17
C VAL A 928 -31.80 -36.78 19.73
N ARG A 929 -30.72 -37.55 19.64
CA ARG A 929 -30.68 -38.95 20.11
C ARG A 929 -30.76 -39.07 21.64
N GLN A 930 -29.98 -38.27 22.37
CA GLN A 930 -29.79 -38.44 23.82
C GLN A 930 -30.79 -37.66 24.69
N LYS A 931 -31.26 -36.50 24.21
CA LYS A 931 -31.96 -35.51 25.07
C LYS A 931 -33.28 -35.03 24.50
N ALA A 932 -33.38 -34.83 23.18
CA ALA A 932 -34.54 -34.20 22.55
C ALA A 932 -34.96 -34.90 21.25
N PRO A 933 -35.52 -36.14 21.33
CA PRO A 933 -35.95 -36.88 20.17
C PRO A 933 -37.04 -36.14 19.39
N VAL A 934 -36.93 -36.17 18.07
CA VAL A 934 -37.88 -35.51 17.16
C VAL A 934 -39.11 -36.39 16.99
N LYS A 935 -40.31 -35.80 17.00
CA LYS A 935 -41.56 -36.53 16.78
C LYS A 935 -41.58 -37.18 15.39
N GLU A 936 -42.08 -38.40 15.31
CA GLU A 936 -42.26 -39.11 14.02
C GLU A 936 -43.08 -38.25 13.05
N GLY A 937 -42.60 -38.13 11.81
CA GLY A 937 -43.24 -37.31 10.77
C GLY A 937 -42.99 -35.80 10.84
N ALA A 938 -42.31 -35.28 11.88
CA ALA A 938 -42.01 -33.85 11.98
C ALA A 938 -41.00 -33.38 10.91
N ILE A 939 -40.03 -34.24 10.57
CA ILE A 939 -39.07 -33.99 9.49
C ILE A 939 -39.58 -34.65 8.21
N ARG A 940 -39.93 -33.84 7.22
CA ARG A 940 -40.42 -34.34 5.92
C ARG A 940 -39.25 -34.81 5.03
N PRO A 941 -39.41 -35.87 4.23
CA PRO A 941 -38.43 -36.25 3.21
C PRO A 941 -38.12 -35.07 2.27
N GLY A 942 -36.85 -34.93 1.87
CA GLY A 942 -36.41 -33.83 1.00
C GLY A 942 -36.15 -32.49 1.72
N THR A 943 -36.37 -32.41 3.03
CA THR A 943 -35.96 -31.23 3.84
C THR A 943 -34.47 -31.30 4.20
N PRO A 944 -33.82 -30.16 4.52
CA PRO A 944 -32.43 -30.16 4.96
C PRO A 944 -32.23 -30.97 6.25
N GLY A 945 -33.22 -30.94 7.16
CA GLY A 945 -33.20 -31.76 8.38
C GLY A 945 -33.21 -33.25 8.08
N ALA A 946 -33.98 -33.71 7.08
CA ALA A 946 -34.00 -35.12 6.68
C ALA A 946 -32.62 -35.58 6.18
N ALA A 947 -31.96 -34.76 5.35
CA ALA A 947 -30.63 -35.06 4.83
C ALA A 947 -29.57 -35.14 5.94
N ILE A 948 -29.66 -34.28 6.95
CA ILE A 948 -28.74 -34.29 8.10
C ILE A 948 -29.00 -35.52 8.99
N MET A 949 -30.27 -35.84 9.29
CA MET A 949 -30.63 -36.98 10.14
C MET A 949 -30.43 -38.35 9.45
N ALA A 950 -30.42 -38.39 8.11
CA ALA A 950 -30.07 -39.60 7.35
C ALA A 950 -28.65 -40.08 7.64
N LYS A 951 -27.74 -39.18 8.03
CA LYS A 951 -26.35 -39.48 8.40
C LYS A 951 -26.16 -39.84 9.89
N SER A 952 -27.24 -40.05 10.64
CA SER A 952 -27.16 -40.45 12.06
C SER A 952 -26.64 -41.88 12.24
N ARG A 953 -26.13 -42.20 13.44
CA ARG A 953 -25.58 -43.54 13.78
C ARG A 953 -26.60 -44.65 13.59
N GLU A 954 -27.82 -44.41 14.03
CA GLU A 954 -28.95 -45.35 13.91
C GLU A 954 -29.28 -45.71 12.46
N ASN A 955 -29.06 -44.78 11.53
CA ASN A 955 -29.27 -44.97 10.09
C ASN A 955 -28.01 -45.47 9.37
N SER A 956 -26.82 -45.11 9.87
CA SER A 956 -25.53 -45.52 9.30
C SER A 956 -25.23 -47.01 9.48
N GLY A 957 -25.82 -47.65 10.51
CA GLY A 957 -25.76 -49.10 10.72
C GLY A 957 -26.76 -49.91 9.88
N LYS A 958 -27.81 -49.28 9.34
CA LYS A 958 -28.85 -49.96 8.54
C LYS A 958 -28.58 -49.96 7.03
N GLY A 959 -27.55 -49.25 6.56
CA GLY A 959 -27.40 -48.91 5.14
C GLY A 959 -26.00 -49.05 4.55
N LYS A 960 -25.10 -49.84 5.16
CA LYS A 960 -23.80 -50.17 4.53
C LYS A 960 -23.94 -51.49 3.77
N GLY A 961 -24.47 -51.44 2.53
CA GLY A 961 -24.27 -52.54 1.58
C GLY A 961 -25.38 -52.75 0.54
N GLU A 962 -26.58 -53.14 0.94
CA GLU A 962 -27.51 -53.84 0.03
C GLU A 962 -28.66 -52.99 -0.53
N ASP A 963 -29.21 -52.03 0.24
CA ASP A 963 -30.51 -51.42 -0.11
C ASP A 963 -30.49 -50.39 -1.26
N SER A 964 -29.41 -49.63 -1.45
CA SER A 964 -29.39 -48.56 -2.48
C SER A 964 -29.20 -49.10 -3.88
N PHE A 965 -28.43 -50.17 -4.04
CA PHE A 965 -28.17 -50.78 -5.34
C PHE A 965 -29.34 -51.67 -5.77
N GLU A 966 -29.98 -52.39 -4.84
CA GLU A 966 -31.19 -53.17 -5.12
C GLU A 966 -32.41 -52.32 -5.47
N ARG A 967 -32.57 -51.13 -4.85
CA ARG A 967 -33.63 -50.18 -5.23
C ARG A 967 -33.44 -49.65 -6.65
N LEU A 968 -32.24 -49.18 -6.99
CA LEU A 968 -31.92 -48.73 -8.33
C LEU A 968 -32.04 -49.86 -9.36
N ARG A 969 -31.67 -51.09 -9.00
CA ARG A 969 -31.87 -52.29 -9.84
C ARG A 969 -33.35 -52.58 -10.08
N LYS A 970 -34.21 -52.52 -9.05
CA LYS A 970 -35.66 -52.69 -9.20
C LYS A 970 -36.30 -51.58 -10.04
N GLU A 971 -35.87 -50.34 -9.87
CA GLU A 971 -36.36 -49.21 -10.69
C GLU A 971 -35.90 -49.31 -12.15
N LEU A 972 -34.67 -49.76 -12.40
CA LEU A 972 -34.15 -49.99 -13.76
C LEU A 972 -34.90 -51.12 -14.47
N MET A 973 -35.16 -52.23 -13.76
CA MET A 973 -35.93 -53.36 -14.30
C MET A 973 -37.38 -52.97 -14.60
N SER A 974 -38.02 -52.20 -13.71
CA SER A 974 -39.37 -51.68 -13.92
C SER A 974 -39.45 -50.68 -15.07
N ALA A 975 -38.43 -49.83 -15.26
CA ALA A 975 -38.35 -48.90 -16.38
C ALA A 975 -38.12 -49.63 -17.73
N ALA A 976 -37.31 -50.68 -17.72
CA ALA A 976 -37.07 -51.53 -18.89
C ALA A 976 -38.33 -52.32 -19.29
N GLU A 977 -39.11 -52.82 -18.33
CA GLU A 977 -40.38 -53.51 -18.57
C GLU A 977 -41.51 -52.57 -19.03
N SER A 978 -41.46 -51.28 -18.66
CA SER A 978 -42.47 -50.28 -19.02
C SER A 978 -42.12 -49.42 -20.25
N GLY A 979 -41.00 -49.68 -20.92
CA GLY A 979 -40.60 -49.01 -22.16
C GLY A 979 -40.32 -47.50 -22.01
N LYS A 980 -40.04 -47.02 -20.80
CA LYS A 980 -39.70 -45.60 -20.55
C LYS A 980 -38.23 -45.34 -20.88
N ASP A 981 -37.91 -44.10 -21.26
CA ASP A 981 -36.53 -43.67 -21.54
C ASP A 981 -35.62 -43.89 -20.31
N ILE A 982 -34.59 -44.71 -20.49
CA ILE A 982 -33.74 -45.25 -19.42
C ILE A 982 -32.45 -44.40 -19.26
N SER A 983 -32.22 -43.42 -20.14
CA SER A 983 -30.98 -42.62 -20.17
C SER A 983 -30.69 -41.87 -18.86
N ASP A 984 -31.73 -41.30 -18.24
CA ASP A 984 -31.61 -40.53 -17.00
C ASP A 984 -31.35 -41.42 -15.76
N LEU A 985 -31.84 -42.67 -15.80
CA LEU A 985 -31.58 -43.69 -14.79
C LEU A 985 -30.18 -44.29 -14.92
N VAL A 986 -29.71 -44.54 -16.15
CA VAL A 986 -28.34 -45.00 -16.42
C VAL A 986 -27.33 -43.96 -15.93
N THR A 987 -27.58 -42.68 -16.19
CA THR A 987 -26.72 -41.58 -15.71
C THR A 987 -26.67 -41.51 -14.17
N LYS A 988 -27.80 -41.77 -13.49
CA LYS A 988 -27.85 -41.87 -12.02
C LYS A 988 -27.11 -43.11 -11.49
N VAL A 989 -27.21 -44.26 -12.15
CA VAL A 989 -26.46 -45.48 -11.80
C VAL A 989 -24.96 -45.26 -11.99
N GLU A 990 -24.52 -44.69 -13.11
CA GLU A 990 -23.12 -44.36 -13.38
C GLU A 990 -22.56 -43.37 -12.36
N ALA A 991 -23.30 -42.31 -12.03
CA ALA A 991 -22.91 -41.35 -10.99
C ALA A 991 -22.80 -41.99 -9.59
N THR A 992 -23.61 -43.03 -9.31
CA THR A 992 -23.59 -43.76 -8.03
C THR A 992 -22.44 -44.77 -7.97
N ILE A 993 -22.12 -45.43 -9.07
CA ILE A 993 -20.93 -46.30 -9.21
C ILE A 993 -19.64 -45.47 -9.13
N TYR A 994 -19.62 -44.27 -9.73
CA TYR A 994 -18.49 -43.35 -9.67
C TYR A 994 -18.25 -42.84 -8.23
N ARG A 995 -19.31 -42.60 -7.46
CA ARG A 995 -19.23 -42.19 -6.04
C ARG A 995 -18.85 -43.32 -5.07
N SER A 996 -19.09 -44.58 -5.44
CA SER A 996 -18.78 -45.77 -4.61
C SER A 996 -17.39 -46.38 -4.91
N GLY A 997 -16.60 -45.75 -5.79
CA GLY A 997 -15.18 -46.05 -5.98
C GLY A 997 -14.87 -47.34 -6.77
N HIS A 998 -15.86 -48.00 -7.38
CA HIS A 998 -15.68 -49.29 -8.06
C HIS A 998 -15.45 -49.18 -9.59
N ARG A 999 -14.48 -48.37 -10.02
CA ARG A 999 -13.78 -48.50 -11.32
C ARG A 999 -12.55 -47.58 -11.36
N HIS A 1000 -11.37 -48.14 -11.18
CA HIS A 1000 -10.16 -47.58 -11.78
C HIS A 1000 -10.20 -47.87 -13.30
N PRO A 1001 -9.89 -46.91 -14.18
CA PRO A 1001 -9.64 -47.22 -15.58
C PRO A 1001 -8.38 -48.11 -15.66
N PRO A 1002 -8.36 -49.16 -16.50
CA PRO A 1002 -7.19 -50.00 -16.65
C PRO A 1002 -6.15 -49.24 -17.50
N GLY A 1003 -5.06 -48.83 -16.88
CA GLY A 1003 -3.94 -48.26 -17.62
C GLY A 1003 -2.97 -47.48 -16.74
N ILE A 1004 -1.73 -47.95 -16.70
CA ILE A 1004 -0.52 -47.32 -16.14
C ILE A 1004 -0.26 -47.66 -14.65
N GLN A 1005 0.15 -48.92 -14.46
CA GLN A 1005 1.21 -49.26 -13.50
C GLN A 1005 2.52 -48.61 -13.97
N GLY A 1006 3.18 -47.85 -13.10
CA GLY A 1006 4.54 -47.37 -13.34
C GLY A 1006 4.83 -45.99 -12.78
N ALA A 1007 4.89 -45.85 -11.45
CA ALA A 1007 5.67 -44.80 -10.77
C ALA A 1007 5.83 -45.06 -9.25
N GLU A 1008 5.94 -46.31 -8.83
CA GLU A 1008 6.63 -46.61 -7.56
C GLU A 1008 8.11 -46.74 -7.90
N LEU A 1009 8.87 -45.67 -7.70
CA LEU A 1009 10.34 -45.62 -7.48
C LEU A 1009 10.83 -44.19 -7.72
N ARG A 1010 10.68 -43.32 -6.71
CA ARG A 1010 11.60 -42.21 -6.35
C ARG A 1010 10.99 -41.40 -5.20
N GLN A 1011 11.07 -41.96 -4.00
CA GLN A 1011 11.00 -41.20 -2.75
C GLN A 1011 12.24 -41.51 -1.92
N GLN A 1012 13.38 -40.96 -2.33
CA GLN A 1012 14.51 -40.73 -1.43
C GLN A 1012 15.12 -39.37 -1.81
N ALA A 1013 15.25 -38.53 -0.79
CA ALA A 1013 15.83 -37.17 -0.74
C ALA A 1013 14.81 -36.01 -0.76
N GLU A 1014 14.37 -35.57 0.43
CA GLU A 1014 14.18 -34.15 0.79
C GLU A 1014 13.90 -33.99 2.31
N GLY A 1015 14.56 -32.99 2.93
CA GLY A 1015 14.64 -32.75 4.38
C GLY A 1015 13.38 -32.17 5.05
N PRO A 1016 13.49 -31.67 6.30
CA PRO A 1016 12.34 -31.48 7.20
C PRO A 1016 11.38 -30.40 6.69
N ARG A 1017 10.12 -30.80 6.46
CA ARG A 1017 9.00 -29.91 6.09
C ARG A 1017 8.52 -29.13 7.32
N PRO A 1018 8.27 -27.81 7.23
CA PRO A 1018 7.49 -27.09 8.23
C PRO A 1018 6.03 -27.56 8.17
N LEU A 1019 5.33 -27.61 9.32
CA LEU A 1019 3.96 -28.09 9.49
C LEU A 1019 3.00 -27.59 8.39
N GLN A 1020 2.87 -28.37 7.32
CA GLN A 1020 1.63 -28.45 6.58
C GLN A 1020 0.74 -29.36 7.42
N THR A 1021 -0.43 -28.86 7.79
CA THR A 1021 -1.52 -29.69 8.31
C THR A 1021 -1.65 -30.90 7.40
N ALA A 1022 -1.22 -32.06 7.90
CA ALA A 1022 -1.53 -33.33 7.28
C ALA A 1022 -3.04 -33.38 7.03
N PRO A 1023 -3.53 -33.99 5.93
CA PRO A 1023 -4.95 -34.26 5.82
C PRO A 1023 -5.34 -35.02 7.08
N ALA A 1024 -6.17 -34.39 7.92
CA ALA A 1024 -6.66 -35.01 9.14
C ALA A 1024 -7.21 -36.37 8.72
N VAL A 1025 -6.68 -37.44 9.33
CA VAL A 1025 -7.30 -38.76 9.26
C VAL A 1025 -8.76 -38.52 9.60
N LYS A 1026 -9.67 -38.69 8.63
CA LYS A 1026 -11.10 -38.51 8.85
C LYS A 1026 -11.50 -39.55 9.90
N GLN A 1027 -11.49 -39.16 11.16
CA GLN A 1027 -12.10 -39.93 12.23
C GLN A 1027 -13.55 -40.17 11.81
N ASP A 1028 -14.02 -41.40 11.94
CA ASP A 1028 -15.40 -41.72 11.64
C ASP A 1028 -16.26 -40.93 12.64
N LEU A 1029 -16.88 -39.84 12.17
CA LEU A 1029 -17.65 -38.91 12.99
C LEU A 1029 -18.78 -39.61 13.76
N SER A 1030 -19.24 -40.75 13.22
CA SER A 1030 -20.23 -41.63 13.86
C SER A 1030 -19.71 -42.40 15.08
N THR A 1031 -18.45 -42.18 15.47
CA THR A 1031 -17.84 -42.75 16.69
C THR A 1031 -17.50 -41.71 17.76
N LEU A 1032 -17.63 -40.41 17.48
CA LEU A 1032 -17.36 -39.33 18.44
C LEU A 1032 -18.20 -39.44 19.71
N GLN A 1033 -17.59 -39.49 20.89
CA GLN A 1033 -18.35 -39.52 22.14
C GLN A 1033 -18.74 -38.09 22.54
N VAL A 1034 -19.97 -37.67 22.21
CA VAL A 1034 -20.48 -36.33 22.55
C VAL A 1034 -21.04 -36.32 23.97
N ILE A 1035 -20.46 -35.49 24.84
CA ILE A 1035 -20.87 -35.34 26.25
C ILE A 1035 -21.40 -33.93 26.48
N PHE A 1036 -22.66 -33.81 26.89
CA PHE A 1036 -23.31 -32.53 27.18
C PHE A 1036 -23.06 -32.08 28.63
N ASP A 1037 -21.83 -31.66 28.92
CA ASP A 1037 -21.42 -31.16 30.25
C ASP A 1037 -21.66 -29.64 30.39
N GLU A 1038 -22.75 -29.25 31.05
CA GLU A 1038 -23.07 -27.84 31.28
C GLU A 1038 -22.14 -27.15 32.29
N ALA A 1039 -21.46 -27.88 33.18
CA ALA A 1039 -20.49 -27.29 34.09
C ALA A 1039 -19.25 -26.85 33.30
N LEU A 1040 -18.73 -27.75 32.45
CA LEU A 1040 -17.61 -27.48 31.53
C LEU A 1040 -17.93 -26.31 30.57
N GLY A 1041 -19.18 -26.22 30.12
CA GLY A 1041 -19.66 -25.13 29.27
C GLY A 1041 -19.79 -23.78 29.99
N ARG A 1042 -20.11 -23.76 31.29
CA ARG A 1042 -20.17 -22.54 32.11
C ARG A 1042 -18.78 -21.99 32.43
N GLU A 1043 -17.82 -22.85 32.73
CA GLU A 1043 -16.41 -22.46 32.96
C GLU A 1043 -15.75 -21.83 31.73
N ALA A 1044 -16.24 -22.12 30.53
CA ALA A 1044 -15.74 -21.53 29.28
C ALA A 1044 -16.12 -20.04 29.10
N SER A 1045 -16.96 -19.47 29.97
CA SER A 1045 -17.25 -18.03 29.96
C SER A 1045 -16.12 -17.28 30.70
N HIS A 1046 -15.14 -16.78 29.94
CA HIS A 1046 -13.89 -16.15 30.43
C HIS A 1046 -14.03 -15.00 31.44
N SER A 1047 -15.23 -14.46 31.66
CA SER A 1047 -15.45 -13.37 32.61
C SER A 1047 -16.35 -13.80 33.77
N LYS A 1048 -15.76 -13.86 34.98
CA LYS A 1048 -16.49 -13.94 36.26
C LYS A 1048 -17.27 -12.64 36.56
N LYS A 1049 -16.98 -11.55 35.85
CA LYS A 1049 -17.63 -10.24 36.02
C LYS A 1049 -18.96 -10.22 35.25
N ARG A 1050 -20.02 -9.76 35.92
CA ARG A 1050 -21.35 -9.60 35.30
C ARG A 1050 -21.35 -8.35 34.41
N LEU A 1051 -21.15 -8.55 33.11
CA LEU A 1051 -21.07 -7.48 32.10
C LEU A 1051 -22.37 -7.32 31.31
N VAL A 1052 -22.77 -6.06 31.05
CA VAL A 1052 -23.89 -5.70 30.16
C VAL A 1052 -23.42 -5.76 28.70
N ARG A 1053 -23.41 -6.97 28.13
CA ARG A 1053 -22.88 -7.21 26.78
C ARG A 1053 -23.81 -6.76 25.64
N TYR A 1054 -25.11 -6.93 25.86
CA TYR A 1054 -26.13 -6.63 24.85
C TYR A 1054 -27.20 -5.74 25.50
N GLN A 1055 -27.19 -4.46 25.15
CA GLN A 1055 -28.20 -3.49 25.58
C GLN A 1055 -29.02 -3.06 24.36
N ILE A 1056 -30.34 -3.27 24.42
CA ILE A 1056 -31.27 -2.89 23.37
C ILE A 1056 -31.76 -1.46 23.66
N ASN A 1057 -31.71 -0.57 22.67
CA ASN A 1057 -32.25 0.78 22.83
C ASN A 1057 -33.78 0.76 23.01
N PRO A 1058 -34.36 1.70 23.80
CA PRO A 1058 -35.81 1.81 23.97
C PRO A 1058 -36.55 1.99 22.64
N ARG A 1059 -37.68 1.29 22.46
CA ARG A 1059 -38.47 1.29 21.19
C ARG A 1059 -38.84 2.68 20.67
N ALA A 1060 -39.16 3.62 21.57
CA ALA A 1060 -39.59 4.96 21.21
C ALA A 1060 -38.54 5.76 20.42
N ASN A 1061 -37.25 5.40 20.55
CA ASN A 1061 -36.17 6.13 19.91
C ASN A 1061 -35.76 5.52 18.57
N TRP A 1062 -36.30 4.35 18.19
CA TRP A 1062 -35.94 3.71 16.92
C TRP A 1062 -36.44 4.57 15.76
N GLY A 1063 -35.55 4.88 14.81
CA GLY A 1063 -35.93 5.39 13.49
C GLY A 1063 -36.82 4.37 12.74
N PRO A 1064 -37.21 4.63 11.48
CA PRO A 1064 -38.05 3.69 10.72
C PRO A 1064 -37.45 2.28 10.78
N LEU A 1065 -38.15 1.38 11.48
CA LEU A 1065 -37.76 0.00 11.77
C LEU A 1065 -37.80 -0.85 10.50
N ASN A 1066 -36.90 -0.61 9.55
CA ASN A 1066 -36.59 -1.61 8.55
C ASN A 1066 -35.76 -2.68 9.26
N ARG A 1067 -36.44 -3.76 9.65
CA ARG A 1067 -35.77 -4.96 10.16
C ARG A 1067 -34.84 -5.44 9.05
N ALA A 1068 -33.53 -5.26 9.23
CA ALA A 1068 -32.55 -6.05 8.50
C ALA A 1068 -32.75 -7.51 8.96
N SER A 1069 -33.72 -8.19 8.36
CA SER A 1069 -33.87 -9.64 8.48
C SER A 1069 -32.88 -10.26 7.51
N GLY A 1070 -31.65 -10.44 7.98
CA GLY A 1070 -30.62 -11.22 7.28
C GLY A 1070 -31.11 -12.61 6.91
#